data_AF-A0A953D393-F1
#
_entry.id   AF-A0A953D393-F1
#
_cell.length_a   1.000
_cell.length_b   1.000
_cell.length_c   1.000
_cell.angle_alpha   90.00
_cell.angle_beta   90.00
_cell.angle_gamma   90.00
#
_symmetry.space_group_name_H-M   'P 1'
#
loop_
_entity.id
_entity.type
_entity.pdbx_description
1 polymer ?
#
loop_
_entity_poly.entity_id
_entity_poly.type
_entity_poly.pdbx_seq_one_letter_code
_entity_poly.pdbx_strand_id
1 'polypeptide(L)'
;MPQSIYRDWAVEQLASGLYPQREDHMGSWLDRIAGRGLGKLAWWASPLERARLARFAASVEAAGEQLSGLSDAALQSRVGEVRRGLCRHGLAAQEVANCFALVREASQRLLGKKHYPVQIMGGYLLLNGGLAEMATGEGKTLTAALPAVTVALCGQAVHVVTVNDYLAERDARLVEPLYAFFGLSVGAILSTQERAERARAYACDITYCVNKDLVFDYLRDGLAASGDDSVARLAVSRYLEGETVQPRHSLRGLCYAIIDEADSILIDEARTPLIISSESGAAAAAADCASALDIARTLAPEAYELLHEERTVRLLPPGRTAIDRAAQGMTGIWRFRKAREELLRQALAALHLYARDRHYIVAEGKLSIVDEFTGRTMADRSWERGLHQLIEIKEGLEATKRRDTIARITYQRFFRRYLRLAGMTGTGAEVAPELRAVFGLASVRIPTNRPLARRALGERVFLNDAARWAAVVERVIAMRAAGRATLVGTRSVEASETLSSLLSARGVEHALLNARQNAEEAAIIAQAGQPGRVTVATNMAGRGTDILLAAEVREAGGLHVILSEFHESRRIDRQLYGRAGRQGDPGSYESLVSLDDDLFHSYAATATAWAHRRYAGAIEIPPWAGRLLRWLAQSSAERIHARIRARTLKSGEQINRSLAFSGRGE
;
A
#
# COMPACT_ATOMS: atom_id res chain seq x y z
N MET A 1 27.47 10.53 14.48
CA MET A 1 26.01 10.34 14.55
C MET A 1 25.57 10.37 16.00
N PRO A 2 24.44 10.99 16.37
CA PRO A 2 23.94 10.92 17.74
C PRO A 2 23.53 9.48 18.03
N GLN A 3 24.40 8.73 18.70
CA GLN A 3 24.19 7.33 19.08
C GLN A 3 23.05 7.15 20.11
N SER A 4 22.55 8.24 20.71
CA SER A 4 21.51 8.23 21.73
C SER A 4 20.18 7.67 21.21
N ILE A 5 19.71 8.15 20.06
CA ILE A 5 18.39 7.75 19.52
C ILE A 5 18.33 6.26 19.13
N TYR A 6 19.45 5.68 18.68
CA TYR A 6 19.51 4.25 18.35
C TYR A 6 19.45 3.36 19.60
N ARG A 7 19.96 3.85 20.75
CA ARG A 7 19.77 3.17 22.03
C ARG A 7 18.31 3.20 22.46
N ASP A 8 17.65 4.36 22.32
CA ASP A 8 16.21 4.49 22.62
C ASP A 8 15.33 3.57 21.75
N TRP A 9 15.77 3.31 20.52
CA TRP A 9 15.09 2.39 19.59
C TRP A 9 15.50 0.93 19.72
N ALA A 10 16.44 0.61 20.62
CA ALA A 10 17.03 -0.72 20.78
C ALA A 10 17.47 -1.31 19.43
N VAL A 11 18.22 -0.53 18.65
CA VAL A 11 18.82 -1.00 17.39
C VAL A 11 20.07 -1.81 17.74
N GLU A 12 19.93 -3.13 17.80
CA GLU A 12 21.02 -4.04 18.15
C GLU A 12 21.98 -4.29 16.98
N GLN A 13 21.46 -4.40 15.75
CA GLN A 13 22.24 -4.68 14.55
C GLN A 13 21.74 -3.86 13.35
N LEU A 14 22.67 -3.25 12.63
CA LEU A 14 22.44 -2.64 11.32
C LEU A 14 22.81 -3.64 10.24
N ALA A 15 21.98 -3.74 9.19
CA ALA A 15 22.31 -4.57 8.03
C ALA A 15 23.54 -4.03 7.31
N SER A 16 24.38 -4.92 6.80
CA SER A 16 25.37 -4.56 5.79
C SER A 16 24.64 -4.16 4.51
N GLY A 17 24.70 -2.88 4.11
CA GLY A 17 24.00 -2.38 2.93
C GLY A 17 24.35 -0.94 2.60
N LEU A 18 23.69 -0.39 1.57
CA LEU A 18 23.94 0.96 1.06
C LEU A 18 23.75 2.08 2.09
N TYR A 19 22.81 1.90 3.02
CA TYR A 19 22.43 2.90 4.02
C TYR A 19 21.90 2.24 5.30
N PRO A 20 21.77 2.99 6.42
CA PRO A 20 21.29 2.44 7.68
C PRO A 20 19.90 1.82 7.55
N GLN A 21 19.80 0.53 7.87
CA GLN A 21 18.55 -0.23 7.92
C GLN A 21 18.70 -1.42 8.86
N ARG A 22 17.58 -2.00 9.32
CA ARG A 22 17.56 -3.25 10.07
C ARG A 22 17.74 -4.44 9.14
N GLU A 23 18.36 -5.49 9.66
CA GLU A 23 18.33 -6.80 9.00
C GLU A 23 16.90 -7.36 8.99
N ASP A 24 16.54 -8.00 7.88
CA ASP A 24 15.23 -8.64 7.70
C ASP A 24 15.19 -9.99 8.43
N HIS A 25 15.19 -9.94 9.77
CA HIS A 25 15.06 -11.13 10.62
C HIS A 25 13.61 -11.36 11.02
N MET A 26 12.97 -12.38 10.42
CA MET A 26 11.71 -12.89 10.94
C MET A 26 11.97 -13.69 12.20
N GLY A 27 11.37 -13.27 13.31
CA GLY A 27 11.29 -14.08 14.52
C GLY A 27 10.71 -15.46 14.23
N SER A 28 10.98 -16.41 15.13
CA SER A 28 10.51 -17.78 15.01
C SER A 28 8.97 -17.85 14.85
N TRP A 29 8.45 -18.99 14.40
CA TRP A 29 6.99 -19.19 14.36
C TRP A 29 6.35 -19.02 15.75
N LEU A 30 7.08 -19.34 16.82
CA LEU A 30 6.66 -19.11 18.21
C LEU A 30 6.58 -17.61 18.52
N ASP A 31 7.56 -16.81 18.10
CA ASP A 31 7.55 -15.35 18.29
C ASP A 31 6.37 -14.69 17.58
N ARG A 32 5.95 -15.23 16.43
CA ARG A 32 4.76 -14.74 15.73
C ARG A 32 3.47 -15.08 16.45
N ILE A 33 3.37 -16.25 17.05
CA ILE A 33 2.21 -16.62 17.88
C ILE A 33 2.17 -15.75 19.13
N ALA A 34 3.30 -15.60 19.81
CA ALA A 34 3.45 -14.70 20.95
C ALA A 34 3.09 -13.27 20.55
N GLY A 35 3.57 -12.78 19.41
CA GLY A 35 3.24 -11.47 18.85
C GLY A 35 1.75 -11.28 18.59
N ARG A 36 1.04 -12.29 18.07
CA ARG A 36 -0.43 -12.23 17.91
C ARG A 36 -1.15 -12.18 19.26
N GLY A 37 -0.69 -12.97 20.23
CA GLY A 37 -1.23 -12.97 21.59
C GLY A 37 -1.01 -11.63 22.29
N LEU A 38 0.21 -11.11 22.24
CA LEU A 38 0.59 -9.79 22.74
C LEU A 38 -0.13 -8.65 22.02
N GLY A 39 -0.41 -8.77 20.72
CA GLY A 39 -1.20 -7.79 19.99
C GLY A 39 -2.63 -7.70 20.51
N LYS A 40 -3.25 -8.84 20.85
CA LYS A 40 -4.52 -8.85 21.57
C LYS A 40 -4.35 -8.24 22.96
N LEU A 41 -3.39 -8.71 23.76
CA LEU A 41 -3.18 -8.20 25.12
C LEU A 41 -2.90 -6.70 25.17
N ALA A 42 -2.13 -6.14 24.24
CA ALA A 42 -1.85 -4.71 24.15
C ALA A 42 -3.12 -3.89 23.89
N TRP A 43 -4.03 -4.42 23.08
CA TRP A 43 -5.35 -3.80 22.89
C TRP A 43 -6.19 -3.84 24.17
N TRP A 44 -6.16 -4.95 24.92
CA TRP A 44 -6.84 -5.08 26.21
C TRP A 44 -6.20 -4.20 27.30
N ALA A 45 -4.87 -4.04 27.29
CA ALA A 45 -4.09 -3.18 28.18
C ALA A 45 -4.11 -1.69 27.77
N SER A 46 -4.84 -1.35 26.69
CA SER A 46 -4.98 0.02 26.20
C SER A 46 -5.43 1.05 27.25
N PRO A 47 -6.21 0.74 28.31
CA PRO A 47 -6.52 1.74 29.34
C PRO A 47 -5.29 2.24 30.10
N LEU A 48 -4.35 1.35 30.44
CA LEU A 48 -3.13 1.72 31.16
C LEU A 48 -2.20 2.57 30.27
N GLU A 49 -2.03 2.16 29.02
CA GLU A 49 -1.24 2.91 28.06
C GLU A 49 -1.88 4.27 27.77
N ARG A 50 -3.22 4.35 27.62
CA ARG A 50 -3.93 5.62 27.51
C ARG A 50 -3.69 6.54 28.71
N ALA A 51 -3.68 6.01 29.93
CA ALA A 51 -3.40 6.81 31.12
C ALA A 51 -1.96 7.34 31.12
N ARG A 52 -0.98 6.53 30.68
CA ARG A 52 0.41 6.98 30.50
C ARG A 52 0.50 8.08 29.44
N LEU A 53 -0.12 7.89 28.27
CA LEU A 53 -0.16 8.88 27.19
C LEU A 53 -0.84 10.17 27.64
N ALA A 54 -1.92 10.09 28.42
CA ALA A 54 -2.63 11.25 28.95
C ALA A 54 -1.78 12.04 29.96
N ARG A 55 -1.03 11.36 30.84
CA ARG A 55 -0.06 12.05 31.73
C ARG A 55 1.02 12.76 30.94
N PHE A 56 1.53 12.13 29.88
CA PHE A 56 2.49 12.78 28.99
C PHE A 56 1.87 14.01 28.29
N ALA A 57 0.65 13.89 27.79
CA ALA A 57 -0.06 15.04 27.21
C ALA A 57 -0.19 16.19 28.19
N ALA A 58 -0.54 15.93 29.46
CA ALA A 58 -0.59 16.95 30.50
C ALA A 58 0.78 17.63 30.74
N SER A 59 1.89 16.88 30.71
CA SER A 59 3.24 17.48 30.82
C SER A 59 3.59 18.40 29.63
N VAL A 60 3.12 18.07 28.42
CA VAL A 60 3.28 18.93 27.24
C VAL A 60 2.48 20.22 27.40
N GLU A 61 1.28 20.14 27.95
CA GLU A 61 0.45 21.32 28.20
C GLU A 61 1.09 22.25 29.23
N ALA A 62 1.57 21.69 30.35
CA ALA A 62 2.28 22.45 31.38
C ALA A 62 3.55 23.12 30.83
N ALA A 63 4.33 22.42 30.02
CA ALA A 63 5.51 22.99 29.35
C ALA A 63 5.13 24.11 28.36
N GLY A 64 3.94 24.05 27.75
CA GLY A 64 3.46 25.04 26.80
C GLY A 64 2.99 26.36 27.43
N GLU A 65 2.60 26.36 28.71
CA GLU A 65 2.16 27.59 29.41
C GLU A 65 3.25 28.67 29.39
N GLN A 66 4.50 28.25 29.64
CA GLN A 66 5.68 29.13 29.63
C GLN A 66 6.00 29.70 28.24
N LEU A 67 5.55 29.03 27.17
CA LEU A 67 5.85 29.42 25.78
C LEU A 67 4.83 30.42 25.23
N SER A 68 3.60 30.39 25.73
CA SER A 68 2.50 31.22 25.21
C SER A 68 2.78 32.73 25.29
N GLY A 69 3.50 33.19 26.33
CA GLY A 69 3.87 34.59 26.52
C GLY A 69 5.12 35.05 25.76
N LEU A 70 5.81 34.15 25.05
CA LEU A 70 7.06 34.48 24.36
C LEU A 70 6.80 35.13 22.99
N SER A 71 7.72 36.00 22.56
CA SER A 71 7.75 36.51 21.18
C SER A 71 8.24 35.44 20.20
N ASP A 72 7.98 35.61 18.91
CA ASP A 72 8.41 34.65 17.87
C ASP A 72 9.93 34.49 17.83
N ALA A 73 10.69 35.58 18.01
CA ALA A 73 12.15 35.53 18.10
C ALA A 73 12.64 34.75 19.33
N ALA A 74 11.94 34.88 20.46
CA ALA A 74 12.24 34.11 21.67
C ALA A 74 11.92 32.62 21.46
N LEU A 75 10.78 32.27 20.85
CA LEU A 75 10.45 30.88 20.50
C LEU A 75 11.47 30.27 19.54
N GLN A 76 11.90 31.01 18.51
CA GLN A 76 12.93 30.57 17.58
C GLN A 76 14.23 30.22 18.31
N SER A 77 14.61 31.03 19.32
CA SER A 77 15.80 30.77 20.14
C SER A 77 15.67 29.48 20.97
N ARG A 78 14.46 29.12 21.40
CA ARG A 78 14.19 27.85 22.13
C ARG A 78 14.42 26.61 21.28
N VAL A 79 14.31 26.70 19.95
CA VAL A 79 14.58 25.56 19.04
C VAL A 79 16.00 25.02 19.26
N GLY A 80 16.99 25.91 19.38
CA GLY A 80 18.38 25.52 19.60
C GLY A 80 18.63 24.86 20.96
N GLU A 81 17.85 25.21 21.99
CA GLU A 81 17.88 24.55 23.29
C GLU A 81 17.29 23.14 23.23
N VAL A 82 16.09 23.00 22.65
CA VAL A 82 15.42 21.71 22.48
C VAL A 82 16.28 20.74 21.67
N ARG A 83 16.88 21.21 20.57
CA ARG A 83 17.79 20.40 19.75
C ARG A 83 18.99 19.89 20.55
N ARG A 84 19.59 20.74 21.40
CA ARG A 84 20.71 20.35 22.27
C ARG A 84 20.28 19.33 23.32
N GLY A 85 19.09 19.51 23.92
CA GLY A 85 18.50 18.58 24.88
C GLY A 85 18.30 17.19 24.28
N LEU A 86 17.63 17.12 23.13
CA LEU A 86 17.40 15.87 22.38
C LEU A 86 18.70 15.17 21.97
N CYS A 87 19.71 15.91 21.51
CA CYS A 87 21.00 15.31 21.15
C CYS A 87 21.76 14.74 22.37
N ARG A 88 21.65 15.38 23.54
CA ARG A 88 22.35 14.97 24.77
C ARG A 88 21.65 13.85 25.52
N HIS A 89 20.33 13.95 25.66
CA HIS A 89 19.53 13.08 26.51
C HIS A 89 18.63 12.11 25.72
N GLY A 90 18.71 12.12 24.40
CA GLY A 90 17.90 11.26 23.54
C GLY A 90 16.41 11.62 23.60
N LEU A 91 15.55 10.62 23.47
CA LEU A 91 14.10 10.75 23.52
C LEU A 91 13.53 10.68 24.95
N ALA A 92 14.27 11.21 25.93
CA ALA A 92 13.79 11.31 27.30
C ALA A 92 12.46 12.08 27.36
N ALA A 93 11.51 11.60 28.18
CA ALA A 93 10.15 12.12 28.18
C ALA A 93 10.07 13.64 28.39
N GLN A 94 10.91 14.21 29.24
CA GLN A 94 10.92 15.67 29.46
C GLN A 94 11.39 16.45 28.22
N GLU A 95 12.43 15.98 27.53
CA GLU A 95 12.92 16.63 26.31
C GLU A 95 11.89 16.55 25.17
N VAL A 96 11.25 15.39 25.04
CA VAL A 96 10.15 15.22 24.08
C VAL A 96 8.97 16.11 24.45
N ALA A 97 8.63 16.25 25.74
CA ALA A 97 7.55 17.12 26.18
C ALA A 97 7.83 18.60 25.84
N ASN A 98 9.06 19.06 26.09
CA ASN A 98 9.52 20.40 25.72
C ASN A 98 9.46 20.63 24.20
N CYS A 99 9.89 19.64 23.41
CA CYS A 99 9.83 19.69 21.96
C CYS A 99 8.38 19.76 21.45
N PHE A 100 7.50 18.88 21.95
CA PHE A 100 6.10 18.84 21.56
C PHE A 100 5.36 20.13 21.97
N ALA A 101 5.69 20.71 23.12
CA ALA A 101 5.12 21.98 23.56
C ALA A 101 5.50 23.12 22.60
N LEU A 102 6.76 23.17 22.16
CA LEU A 102 7.23 24.15 21.18
C LEU A 102 6.60 23.94 19.80
N VAL A 103 6.49 22.70 19.32
CA VAL A 103 5.79 22.38 18.06
C VAL A 103 4.32 22.79 18.12
N ARG A 104 3.66 22.52 19.25
CA ARG A 104 2.25 22.89 19.47
C ARG A 104 2.05 24.40 19.44
N GLU A 105 2.93 25.17 20.08
CA GLU A 105 2.85 26.63 20.09
C GLU A 105 3.14 27.21 18.70
N ALA A 106 4.20 26.75 18.02
CA ALA A 106 4.52 27.16 16.65
C ALA A 106 3.39 26.83 15.67
N SER A 107 2.77 25.65 15.80
CA SER A 107 1.63 25.23 14.98
C SER A 107 0.41 26.14 15.16
N GLN A 108 0.13 26.56 16.39
CA GLN A 108 -0.97 27.51 16.65
C GLN A 108 -0.70 28.86 15.97
N ARG A 109 0.53 29.37 16.02
CA ARG A 109 0.88 30.68 15.45
C ARG A 109 0.94 30.67 13.92
N LEU A 110 1.54 29.64 13.34
CA LEU A 110 1.81 29.57 11.90
C LEU A 110 0.64 28.98 11.11
N LEU A 111 -0.02 27.95 11.66
CA LEU A 111 -1.07 27.22 10.95
C LEU A 111 -2.47 27.51 11.50
N GLY A 112 -2.58 28.30 12.58
CA GLY A 112 -3.86 28.54 13.28
C GLY A 112 -4.43 27.29 13.96
N LYS A 113 -3.60 26.25 14.18
CA LYS A 113 -4.04 24.94 14.67
C LYS A 113 -3.21 24.51 15.87
N LYS A 114 -3.77 24.65 17.06
CA LYS A 114 -3.20 24.11 18.30
C LYS A 114 -3.50 22.62 18.41
N HIS A 115 -2.49 21.82 18.74
CA HIS A 115 -2.71 20.39 18.99
C HIS A 115 -3.61 20.15 20.20
N TYR A 116 -4.59 19.26 20.02
CA TYR A 116 -5.42 18.73 21.11
C TYR A 116 -4.64 17.69 21.93
N PRO A 117 -5.03 17.44 23.20
CA PRO A 117 -4.40 16.39 24.02
C PRO A 117 -4.39 15.01 23.34
N VAL A 118 -5.46 14.64 22.64
CA VAL A 118 -5.55 13.37 21.90
C VAL A 118 -4.53 13.28 20.75
N GLN A 119 -4.19 14.39 20.11
CA GLN A 119 -3.17 14.45 19.07
C GLN A 119 -1.76 14.33 19.68
N ILE A 120 -1.53 14.93 20.85
CA ILE A 120 -0.28 14.77 21.61
C ILE A 120 -0.08 13.30 22.01
N MET A 121 -1.14 12.65 22.51
CA MET A 121 -1.13 11.22 22.85
C MET A 121 -0.75 10.37 21.63
N GLY A 122 -1.38 10.64 20.48
CA GLY A 122 -1.07 9.97 19.21
C GLY A 122 0.38 10.19 18.78
N GLY A 123 0.87 11.42 18.81
CA GLY A 123 2.23 11.78 18.42
C GLY A 123 3.30 11.09 19.28
N TYR A 124 3.05 11.00 20.59
CA TYR A 124 3.98 10.33 21.50
C TYR A 124 3.99 8.81 21.30
N LEU A 125 2.82 8.22 21.00
CA LEU A 125 2.75 6.80 20.62
C LEU A 125 3.49 6.52 19.31
N LEU A 126 3.35 7.39 18.31
CA LEU A 126 4.08 7.29 17.04
C LEU A 126 5.59 7.36 17.25
N LEU A 127 6.09 8.31 18.05
CA LEU A 127 7.51 8.42 18.39
C LEU A 127 8.05 7.11 18.99
N ASN A 128 7.21 6.45 19.80
CA ASN A 128 7.51 5.18 20.45
C ASN A 128 7.26 3.94 19.57
N GLY A 129 7.09 4.09 18.25
CA GLY A 129 6.93 2.97 17.32
C GLY A 129 5.62 2.21 17.48
N GLY A 130 4.58 2.87 17.95
CA GLY A 130 3.22 2.34 18.06
C GLY A 130 2.37 2.60 16.83
N LEU A 131 1.18 2.00 16.83
CA LEU A 131 0.12 2.30 15.88
C LEU A 131 -1.00 3.08 16.60
N ALA A 132 -1.20 4.33 16.19
CA ALA A 132 -2.28 5.17 16.70
C ALA A 132 -3.59 4.93 15.92
N GLU A 133 -4.58 4.29 16.54
CA GLU A 133 -5.94 4.24 15.99
C GLU A 133 -6.67 5.54 16.36
N MET A 134 -6.72 6.47 15.42
CA MET A 134 -7.34 7.80 15.51
C MET A 134 -8.41 7.93 14.44
N ALA A 135 -9.64 8.23 14.85
CA ALA A 135 -10.77 8.35 13.93
C ALA A 135 -10.50 9.38 12.81
N THR A 136 -11.17 9.21 11.67
CA THR A 136 -11.03 10.15 10.56
C THR A 136 -11.54 11.53 10.98
N GLY A 137 -10.78 12.59 10.68
CA GLY A 137 -11.07 13.95 11.14
C GLY A 137 -10.45 14.33 12.50
N GLU A 138 -9.69 13.44 13.15
CA GLU A 138 -8.94 13.77 14.38
C GLU A 138 -7.62 14.52 14.12
N GLY A 139 -7.27 14.80 12.85
CA GLY A 139 -6.06 15.57 12.49
C GLY A 139 -4.77 14.75 12.52
N LYS A 140 -4.78 13.58 11.88
CA LYS A 140 -3.63 12.66 11.73
C LYS A 140 -2.38 13.35 11.17
N THR A 141 -2.51 14.12 10.08
CA THR A 141 -1.39 14.87 9.48
C THR A 141 -0.69 15.77 10.49
N LEU A 142 -1.45 16.52 11.29
CA LEU A 142 -0.90 17.43 12.30
C LEU A 142 -0.29 16.65 13.49
N THR A 143 -0.84 15.48 13.79
CA THR A 143 -0.31 14.57 14.81
C THR A 143 1.04 13.98 14.40
N ALA A 144 1.24 13.64 13.13
CA ALA A 144 2.51 13.12 12.61
C ALA A 144 3.64 14.16 12.61
N ALA A 145 3.31 15.46 12.51
CA ALA A 145 4.31 16.53 12.58
C ALA A 145 5.07 16.55 13.93
N LEU A 146 4.42 16.18 15.03
CA LEU A 146 5.05 16.14 16.37
C LEU A 146 6.29 15.22 16.40
N PRO A 147 6.17 13.89 16.15
CA PRO A 147 7.32 13.00 16.14
C PRO A 147 8.25 13.27 14.95
N ALA A 148 7.75 13.74 13.80
CA ALA A 148 8.58 14.04 12.64
C ALA A 148 9.60 15.15 12.96
N VAL A 149 9.16 16.26 13.55
CA VAL A 149 10.06 17.34 14.00
C VAL A 149 11.05 16.83 15.04
N THR A 150 10.59 16.08 16.05
CA THR A 150 11.47 15.58 17.12
C THR A 150 12.60 14.71 16.57
N VAL A 151 12.28 13.75 15.69
CA VAL A 151 13.28 12.83 15.11
C VAL A 151 14.21 13.54 14.12
N ALA A 152 13.67 14.46 13.32
CA ALA A 152 14.47 15.27 12.40
C ALA A 152 15.43 16.22 13.14
N LEU A 153 15.04 16.79 14.28
CA LEU A 153 15.94 17.60 15.13
C LEU A 153 17.10 16.77 15.71
N CYS A 154 16.90 15.47 15.92
CA CYS A 154 17.97 14.51 16.23
C CYS A 154 18.88 14.19 15.04
N GLY A 155 18.65 14.79 13.86
CA GLY A 155 19.44 14.60 12.65
C GLY A 155 19.19 13.28 11.92
N GLN A 156 18.03 12.64 12.16
CA GLN A 156 17.64 11.41 11.48
C GLN A 156 16.64 11.70 10.37
N ALA A 157 16.78 11.00 9.25
CA ALA A 157 15.83 11.11 8.13
C ALA A 157 14.45 10.54 8.53
N VAL A 158 13.39 11.27 8.21
CA VAL A 158 12.01 10.87 8.49
C VAL A 158 11.25 10.69 7.18
N HIS A 159 10.64 9.53 6.98
CA HIS A 159 9.69 9.29 5.89
C HIS A 159 8.26 9.31 6.42
N VAL A 160 7.43 10.23 5.92
CA VAL A 160 5.99 10.22 6.16
C VAL A 160 5.33 9.58 4.94
N VAL A 161 4.83 8.37 5.11
CA VAL A 161 4.36 7.53 4.01
C VAL A 161 2.85 7.60 3.90
N THR A 162 2.35 7.90 2.70
CA THR A 162 0.92 8.00 2.38
C THR A 162 0.56 7.14 1.17
N VAL A 163 -0.72 7.16 0.79
CA VAL A 163 -1.34 6.27 -0.20
C VAL A 163 -1.26 6.81 -1.63
N ASN A 164 -1.20 8.14 -1.82
CA ASN A 164 -1.17 8.75 -3.15
C ASN A 164 -0.44 10.10 -3.19
N ASP A 165 -0.07 10.53 -4.40
CA ASP A 165 0.71 11.73 -4.70
C ASP A 165 0.05 13.01 -4.18
N TYR A 166 -1.27 13.14 -4.33
CA TYR A 166 -2.03 14.31 -3.87
C TYR A 166 -1.91 14.50 -2.36
N LEU A 167 -2.07 13.43 -1.58
CA LEU A 167 -1.93 13.50 -0.12
C LEU A 167 -0.49 13.82 0.29
N ALA A 168 0.49 13.26 -0.41
CA ALA A 168 1.91 13.50 -0.12
C ALA A 168 2.26 14.98 -0.31
N GLU A 169 1.85 15.55 -1.45
CA GLU A 169 2.09 16.95 -1.78
C GLU A 169 1.31 17.90 -0.87
N ARG A 170 0.01 17.66 -0.69
CA ARG A 170 -0.85 18.48 0.16
C ARG A 170 -0.32 18.53 1.58
N ASP A 171 0.01 17.38 2.16
CA ASP A 171 0.44 17.31 3.56
C ASP A 171 1.82 17.93 3.74
N ALA A 172 2.75 17.72 2.81
CA ALA A 172 4.05 18.38 2.81
C ALA A 172 3.91 19.91 2.80
N ARG A 173 3.10 20.47 1.88
CA ARG A 173 2.85 21.91 1.80
C ARG A 173 2.17 22.47 3.04
N LEU A 174 1.24 21.71 3.64
CA LEU A 174 0.50 22.16 4.83
C LEU A 174 1.42 22.35 6.05
N VAL A 175 2.41 21.47 6.23
CA VAL A 175 3.30 21.51 7.41
C VAL A 175 4.65 22.20 7.12
N GLU A 176 4.93 22.57 5.88
CA GLU A 176 6.19 23.21 5.49
C GLU A 176 6.52 24.47 6.32
N PRO A 177 5.60 25.42 6.58
CA PRO A 177 5.91 26.58 7.42
C PRO A 177 6.31 26.18 8.84
N LEU A 178 5.68 25.14 9.37
CA LEU A 178 5.99 24.61 10.70
C LEU A 178 7.38 23.99 10.72
N TYR A 179 7.77 23.20 9.70
CA TYR A 179 9.10 22.60 9.64
C TYR A 179 10.20 23.64 9.42
N ALA A 180 9.96 24.63 8.56
CA ALA A 180 10.86 25.75 8.33
C ALA A 180 11.17 26.53 9.62
N PHE A 181 10.18 26.71 10.51
CA PHE A 181 10.38 27.30 11.83
C PHE A 181 11.43 26.55 12.67
N PHE A 182 11.51 25.22 12.56
CA PHE A 182 12.54 24.43 13.25
C PHE A 182 13.88 24.35 12.47
N GLY A 183 14.00 25.06 11.35
CA GLY A 183 15.15 24.98 10.45
C GLY A 183 15.28 23.62 9.75
N LEU A 184 14.14 22.94 9.55
CA LEU A 184 14.07 21.62 8.91
C LEU A 184 13.55 21.75 7.48
N SER A 185 14.14 20.98 6.58
CA SER A 185 13.74 20.89 5.18
C SER A 185 12.72 19.79 4.94
N VAL A 186 11.81 19.99 3.99
CA VAL A 186 10.80 19.01 3.60
C VAL A 186 10.74 18.82 2.08
N GLY A 187 10.66 17.55 1.66
CA GLY A 187 10.48 17.16 0.26
C GLY A 187 9.26 16.25 0.08
N ALA A 188 8.75 16.15 -1.14
CA ALA A 188 7.69 15.22 -1.52
C ALA A 188 8.11 14.40 -2.75
N ILE A 189 7.93 13.08 -2.68
CA ILE A 189 8.17 12.15 -3.78
C ILE A 189 6.87 11.94 -4.55
N LEU A 190 6.88 12.33 -5.81
CA LEU A 190 5.76 12.18 -6.75
C LEU A 190 6.14 11.22 -7.87
N SER A 191 5.15 10.55 -8.44
CA SER A 191 5.37 9.49 -9.43
C SER A 191 5.97 9.98 -10.75
N THR A 192 5.75 11.24 -11.11
CA THR A 192 6.23 11.86 -12.37
C THR A 192 7.64 12.44 -12.28
N GLN A 193 8.25 12.47 -11.10
CA GLN A 193 9.55 13.11 -10.90
C GLN A 193 10.69 12.30 -11.49
N GLU A 194 11.68 13.02 -12.01
CA GLU A 194 12.94 12.43 -12.45
C GLU A 194 13.83 12.04 -11.27
N ARG A 195 14.83 11.18 -11.52
CA ARG A 195 15.72 10.68 -10.47
C ARG A 195 16.45 11.79 -9.71
N ALA A 196 16.89 12.84 -10.40
CA ALA A 196 17.59 13.97 -9.78
C ALA A 196 16.68 14.80 -8.86
N GLU A 197 15.39 14.91 -9.18
CA GLU A 197 14.38 15.55 -8.32
C GLU A 197 14.10 14.71 -7.08
N ARG A 198 13.93 13.39 -7.26
CA ARG A 198 13.72 12.46 -6.15
C ARG A 198 14.90 12.47 -5.18
N ALA A 199 16.13 12.47 -5.69
CA ALA A 199 17.34 12.57 -4.86
C ALA A 199 17.38 13.87 -4.03
N ARG A 200 16.96 15.01 -4.61
CA ARG A 200 16.83 16.28 -3.86
C ARG A 200 15.74 16.21 -2.79
N ALA A 201 14.60 15.59 -3.09
CA ALA A 201 13.53 15.42 -2.12
C ALA A 201 13.96 14.52 -0.93
N TYR A 202 14.62 13.39 -1.19
CA TYR A 202 15.17 12.53 -0.13
C TYR A 202 16.34 13.16 0.63
N ALA A 203 17.02 14.17 0.07
CA ALA A 203 18.07 14.91 0.76
C ALA A 203 17.51 15.75 1.94
N CYS A 204 16.21 16.06 1.92
CA CYS A 204 15.55 16.81 2.98
C CYS A 204 15.55 16.03 4.32
N ASP A 205 15.29 16.73 5.43
CA ASP A 205 15.20 16.13 6.76
C ASP A 205 13.96 15.27 6.91
N ILE A 206 12.85 15.72 6.32
CA ILE A 206 11.56 15.04 6.29
C ILE A 206 11.14 14.86 4.83
N THR A 207 10.76 13.64 4.44
CA THR A 207 10.26 13.35 3.09
C THR A 207 8.87 12.75 3.16
N TYR A 208 7.91 13.37 2.48
CA TYR A 208 6.60 12.77 2.23
C TYR A 208 6.68 11.87 1.00
N CYS A 209 6.27 10.61 1.13
CA CYS A 209 6.40 9.64 0.06
C CYS A 209 5.11 8.87 -0.15
N VAL A 210 4.86 8.50 -1.40
CA VAL A 210 3.88 7.45 -1.72
C VAL A 210 4.53 6.09 -1.47
N ASN A 211 3.80 5.19 -0.82
CA ASN A 211 4.26 3.84 -0.47
C ASN A 211 4.92 3.09 -1.65
N LYS A 212 4.28 3.07 -2.83
CA LYS A 212 4.80 2.36 -4.01
C LYS A 212 6.13 2.95 -4.48
N ASP A 213 6.21 4.28 -4.53
CA ASP A 213 7.34 5.04 -5.07
C ASP A 213 8.57 4.88 -4.21
N LEU A 214 8.39 4.93 -2.90
CA LEU A 214 9.42 4.68 -1.90
C LEU A 214 10.03 3.29 -2.04
N VAL A 215 9.21 2.26 -2.23
CA VAL A 215 9.72 0.89 -2.42
C VAL A 215 10.40 0.72 -3.77
N PHE A 216 9.88 1.33 -4.84
CA PHE A 216 10.54 1.28 -6.14
C PHE A 216 11.88 2.00 -6.13
N ASP A 217 12.00 3.14 -5.43
CA ASP A 217 13.28 3.81 -5.23
C ASP A 217 14.27 2.93 -4.47
N TYR A 218 13.81 2.25 -3.41
CA TYR A 218 14.63 1.27 -2.69
C TYR A 218 15.16 0.15 -3.62
N LEU A 219 14.28 -0.42 -4.44
CA LEU A 219 14.68 -1.48 -5.39
C LEU A 219 15.65 -0.95 -6.46
N ARG A 220 15.42 0.27 -6.97
CA ARG A 220 16.31 0.92 -7.96
C ARG A 220 17.69 1.22 -7.38
N ASP A 221 17.75 1.70 -6.14
CA ASP A 221 19.01 1.95 -5.44
C ASP A 221 19.81 0.64 -5.27
N GLY A 222 19.15 -0.47 -4.95
CA GLY A 222 19.77 -1.80 -4.88
C GLY A 222 20.33 -2.27 -6.23
N LEU A 223 19.54 -2.15 -7.31
CA LEU A 223 19.97 -2.52 -8.66
C LEU A 223 21.14 -1.69 -9.18
N ALA A 224 21.17 -0.39 -8.87
CA ALA A 224 22.27 0.49 -9.23
C ALA A 224 23.57 0.14 -8.49
N ALA A 225 23.47 -0.47 -7.31
CA ALA A 225 24.62 -0.90 -6.52
C ALA A 225 25.23 -2.22 -7.02
N SER A 226 24.39 -3.19 -7.39
CA SER A 226 24.83 -4.51 -7.86
C SER A 226 25.50 -4.49 -9.25
N GLY A 227 25.33 -3.41 -10.02
CA GLY A 227 25.91 -3.26 -11.35
C GLY A 227 27.40 -2.85 -11.37
N ASP A 228 27.98 -2.49 -10.23
CA ASP A 228 29.34 -1.92 -10.16
C ASP A 228 30.18 -2.64 -9.10
N ASP A 229 31.12 -3.48 -9.55
CA ASP A 229 31.99 -4.26 -8.68
C ASP A 229 32.93 -3.35 -7.86
N SER A 230 32.83 -3.51 -6.53
CA SER A 230 33.69 -3.05 -5.43
C SER A 230 33.46 -1.64 -4.85
N VAL A 231 33.04 -1.63 -3.58
CA VAL A 231 33.09 -0.50 -2.62
C VAL A 231 34.47 0.17 -2.58
N ALA A 232 35.55 -0.58 -2.89
CA ALA A 232 36.91 -0.07 -2.97
C ALA A 232 37.12 0.91 -4.14
N ARG A 233 36.53 0.66 -5.32
CA ARG A 233 36.55 1.63 -6.45
C ARG A 233 35.72 2.88 -6.15
N LEU A 234 34.66 2.75 -5.35
CA LEU A 234 33.85 3.88 -4.91
C LEU A 234 34.62 4.82 -3.97
N ALA A 235 35.50 4.28 -3.12
CA ALA A 235 36.39 5.07 -2.28
C ALA A 235 37.50 5.76 -3.09
N VAL A 236 38.01 5.07 -4.12
CA VAL A 236 39.08 5.57 -4.99
C VAL A 236 38.59 6.66 -5.97
N SER A 237 37.41 6.51 -6.57
CA SER A 237 36.81 7.53 -7.45
C SER A 237 36.52 8.85 -6.72
N ARG A 238 36.02 8.79 -5.48
CA ARG A 238 35.82 9.99 -4.63
C ARG A 238 37.12 10.72 -4.28
N TYR A 239 38.27 10.05 -4.37
CA TYR A 239 39.57 10.63 -4.04
C TYR A 239 40.29 11.17 -5.28
N LEU A 240 40.04 10.60 -6.46
CA LEU A 240 40.72 10.96 -7.71
C LEU A 240 39.98 12.01 -8.55
N GLU A 241 38.65 11.98 -8.56
CA GLU A 241 37.83 12.86 -9.39
C GLU A 241 37.18 13.91 -8.49
N GLY A 242 37.78 15.10 -8.40
CA GLY A 242 37.27 16.25 -7.63
C GLY A 242 35.97 16.87 -8.16
N GLU A 243 35.14 16.10 -8.86
CA GLU A 243 33.82 16.51 -9.36
C GLU A 243 32.71 16.04 -8.42
N THR A 244 31.64 16.84 -8.34
CA THR A 244 30.40 16.53 -7.63
C THR A 244 29.73 15.28 -8.20
N VAL A 245 30.13 14.11 -7.72
CA VAL A 245 29.47 12.83 -8.01
C VAL A 245 28.02 12.95 -7.52
N GLN A 246 27.06 12.93 -8.45
CA GLN A 246 25.64 12.83 -8.09
C GLN A 246 25.44 11.62 -7.17
N PRO A 247 24.69 11.74 -6.06
CA PRO A 247 24.47 10.61 -5.17
C PRO A 247 23.85 9.45 -5.95
N ARG A 248 24.60 8.33 -6.04
CA ARG A 248 24.20 7.13 -6.81
C ARG A 248 22.95 6.46 -6.24
N HIS A 249 22.65 6.68 -4.95
CA HIS A 249 21.44 6.23 -4.27
C HIS A 249 20.59 7.43 -3.88
N SER A 250 19.28 7.30 -4.03
CA SER A 250 18.34 8.39 -3.75
C SER A 250 18.02 8.45 -2.26
N LEU A 251 17.90 7.31 -1.58
CA LEU A 251 17.53 7.27 -0.16
C LEU A 251 18.73 7.55 0.76
N ARG A 252 18.47 8.26 1.88
CA ARG A 252 19.46 8.49 2.96
C ARG A 252 19.56 7.34 3.97
N GLY A 253 18.61 6.42 3.96
CA GLY A 253 18.46 5.36 4.95
C GLY A 253 17.00 5.08 5.29
N LEU A 254 16.75 3.92 5.90
CA LEU A 254 15.44 3.55 6.42
C LEU A 254 15.44 3.80 7.93
N CYS A 255 15.57 5.07 8.35
CA CYS A 255 15.69 5.44 9.77
C CYS A 255 14.33 5.40 10.49
N TYR A 256 13.44 6.35 10.20
CA TYR A 256 12.13 6.44 10.82
C TYR A 256 11.03 6.59 9.77
N ALA A 257 10.00 5.75 9.85
CA ALA A 257 8.80 5.87 9.02
C ALA A 257 7.54 6.06 9.87
N ILE A 258 6.74 7.06 9.49
CA ILE A 258 5.37 7.25 9.98
C ILE A 258 4.44 6.92 8.81
N ILE A 259 3.70 5.83 8.92
CA ILE A 259 2.77 5.40 7.88
C ILE A 259 1.38 5.95 8.20
N ASP A 260 0.89 6.88 7.38
CA ASP A 260 -0.52 7.24 7.40
C ASP A 260 -1.36 6.15 6.75
N GLU A 261 -2.58 5.97 7.23
CA GLU A 261 -3.50 4.95 6.73
C GLU A 261 -2.85 3.54 6.71
N ALA A 262 -2.12 3.25 7.79
CA ALA A 262 -1.23 2.09 7.88
C ALA A 262 -1.93 0.74 7.69
N ASP A 263 -3.21 0.64 8.01
CA ASP A 263 -3.99 -0.56 7.72
C ASP A 263 -4.12 -0.81 6.22
N SER A 264 -4.29 0.22 5.40
CA SER A 264 -4.31 0.01 3.95
C SER A 264 -2.94 -0.31 3.39
N ILE A 265 -1.90 0.42 3.79
CA ILE A 265 -0.56 0.19 3.23
C ILE A 265 0.02 -1.16 3.70
N LEU A 266 -0.13 -1.50 4.98
CA LEU A 266 0.51 -2.68 5.57
C LEU A 266 -0.35 -3.96 5.49
N ILE A 267 -1.65 -3.84 5.21
CA ILE A 267 -2.56 -5.00 5.10
C ILE A 267 -3.19 -5.13 3.71
N ASP A 268 -3.79 -4.06 3.18
CA ASP A 268 -4.51 -4.14 1.90
C ASP A 268 -3.56 -4.23 0.71
N GLU A 269 -2.61 -3.29 0.63
CA GLU A 269 -1.58 -3.22 -0.42
C GLU A 269 -0.54 -4.34 -0.30
N ALA A 270 -0.38 -4.88 0.91
CA ALA A 270 0.59 -5.93 1.21
C ALA A 270 0.20 -7.33 0.68
N ARG A 271 -0.84 -7.45 -0.14
CA ARG A 271 -1.28 -8.71 -0.76
C ARG A 271 -0.37 -9.14 -1.91
N THR A 272 0.11 -8.18 -2.69
CA THR A 272 0.86 -8.41 -3.93
C THR A 272 2.30 -7.89 -3.77
N PRO A 273 3.32 -8.64 -4.19
CA PRO A 273 4.69 -8.13 -4.21
C PRO A 273 4.84 -7.01 -5.25
N LEU A 274 5.73 -6.06 -4.96
CA LEU A 274 6.19 -5.06 -5.92
C LEU A 274 7.34 -5.65 -6.74
N ILE A 275 7.27 -5.44 -8.05
CA ILE A 275 8.15 -6.07 -9.04
C ILE A 275 8.68 -4.99 -9.98
N ILE A 276 10.00 -4.93 -10.16
CA ILE A 276 10.64 -4.23 -11.27
C ILE A 276 10.91 -5.26 -12.35
N SER A 277 10.33 -5.01 -13.53
CA SER A 277 10.59 -5.81 -14.72
C SER A 277 11.40 -5.01 -15.73
N SER A 278 12.34 -5.66 -16.41
CA SER A 278 12.96 -5.14 -17.62
C SER A 278 12.21 -5.68 -18.83
N GLU A 279 11.99 -4.82 -19.81
CA GLU A 279 11.75 -5.27 -21.17
C GLU A 279 13.11 -5.59 -21.80
N SER A 280 13.38 -6.88 -22.03
CA SER A 280 14.55 -7.29 -22.80
C SER A 280 14.33 -6.93 -24.28
N GLY A 281 15.36 -6.38 -24.95
CA GLY A 281 15.27 -5.83 -26.31
C GLY A 281 14.61 -6.78 -27.30
N ALA A 282 13.33 -6.51 -27.61
CA ALA A 282 12.44 -7.42 -28.34
C ALA A 282 12.94 -7.73 -29.75
N ALA A 283 13.59 -6.79 -30.43
CA ALA A 283 14.09 -7.00 -31.79
C ALA A 283 15.22 -8.03 -31.84
N ALA A 284 16.20 -7.96 -30.93
CA ALA A 284 17.31 -8.92 -30.88
C ALA A 284 16.81 -10.29 -30.41
N ALA A 285 15.95 -10.35 -29.39
CA ALA A 285 15.40 -11.60 -28.88
C ALA A 285 14.48 -12.30 -29.89
N ALA A 286 13.68 -11.56 -30.65
CA ALA A 286 12.82 -12.12 -31.71
C ALA A 286 13.66 -12.63 -32.90
N ALA A 287 14.70 -11.88 -33.31
CA ALA A 287 15.63 -12.32 -34.34
C ALA A 287 16.40 -13.60 -33.93
N ASP A 288 16.81 -13.70 -32.67
CA ASP A 288 17.42 -14.89 -32.10
C ASP A 288 16.45 -16.08 -32.08
N CYS A 289 15.18 -15.87 -31.70
CA CYS A 289 14.16 -16.92 -31.72
C CYS A 289 13.84 -17.40 -33.15
N ALA A 290 13.74 -16.48 -34.11
CA ALA A 290 13.55 -16.80 -35.52
C ALA A 290 14.74 -17.64 -36.06
N SER A 291 15.96 -17.19 -35.81
CA SER A 291 17.19 -17.91 -36.19
C SER A 291 17.25 -19.30 -35.54
N ALA A 292 16.79 -19.43 -34.28
CA ALA A 292 16.72 -20.72 -33.60
C ALA A 292 15.69 -21.67 -34.21
N LEU A 293 14.53 -21.18 -34.65
CA LEU A 293 13.55 -22.00 -35.36
C LEU A 293 14.08 -22.47 -36.71
N ASP A 294 14.78 -21.60 -37.45
CA ASP A 294 15.36 -21.96 -38.74
C ASP A 294 16.46 -23.01 -38.61
N ILE A 295 17.37 -22.85 -37.63
CA ILE A 295 18.38 -23.87 -37.34
C ILE A 295 17.69 -25.16 -36.89
N ALA A 296 16.70 -25.09 -35.98
CA ALA A 296 15.98 -26.27 -35.50
C ALA A 296 15.29 -27.05 -36.63
N ARG A 297 14.75 -26.39 -37.65
CA ARG A 297 14.15 -27.03 -38.84
C ARG A 297 15.16 -27.78 -39.71
N THR A 298 16.44 -27.40 -39.66
CA THR A 298 17.52 -28.03 -40.47
C THR A 298 18.23 -29.18 -39.75
N LEU A 299 17.96 -29.37 -38.45
CA LEU A 299 18.57 -30.45 -37.68
C LEU A 299 17.95 -31.80 -38.06
N ALA A 300 18.82 -32.76 -38.39
CA ALA A 300 18.41 -34.12 -38.72
C ALA A 300 17.81 -34.84 -37.48
N PRO A 301 16.92 -35.83 -37.65
CA PRO A 301 16.30 -36.56 -36.53
C PRO A 301 17.30 -37.23 -35.58
N GLU A 302 18.51 -37.56 -36.04
CA GLU A 302 19.58 -38.17 -35.23
C GLU A 302 20.31 -37.15 -34.34
N ALA A 303 20.00 -35.85 -34.49
CA ALA A 303 20.60 -34.76 -33.72
C ALA A 303 19.97 -34.59 -32.33
N TYR A 304 18.75 -35.07 -32.12
CA TYR A 304 17.99 -34.84 -30.90
C TYR A 304 17.03 -35.99 -30.60
N GLU A 305 16.60 -36.08 -29.35
CA GLU A 305 15.60 -37.04 -28.90
C GLU A 305 14.44 -36.30 -28.25
N LEU A 306 13.22 -36.69 -28.62
CA LEU A 306 11.97 -36.09 -28.15
C LEU A 306 11.43 -36.85 -26.93
N LEU A 307 11.49 -36.22 -25.75
CA LEU A 307 10.94 -36.77 -24.52
C LEU A 307 9.49 -36.28 -24.38
N HIS A 308 8.56 -37.02 -24.96
CA HIS A 308 7.15 -36.63 -25.07
C HIS A 308 6.45 -36.52 -23.70
N GLU A 309 6.80 -37.40 -22.75
CA GLU A 309 6.23 -37.39 -21.39
C GLU A 309 6.66 -36.16 -20.60
N GLU A 310 7.92 -35.74 -20.75
CA GLU A 310 8.48 -34.57 -20.04
C GLU A 310 8.29 -33.26 -20.80
N ARG A 311 7.84 -33.33 -22.07
CA ARG A 311 7.81 -32.21 -23.03
C ARG A 311 9.13 -31.48 -23.16
N THR A 312 10.22 -32.23 -23.13
CA THR A 312 11.55 -31.69 -23.32
C THR A 312 12.26 -32.37 -24.47
N VAL A 313 13.31 -31.74 -24.97
CA VAL A 313 14.16 -32.27 -26.03
C VAL A 313 15.55 -32.50 -25.45
N ARG A 314 16.14 -33.66 -25.73
CA ARG A 314 17.53 -33.96 -25.37
C ARG A 314 18.42 -33.82 -26.60
N LEU A 315 19.39 -32.90 -26.55
CA LEU A 315 20.37 -32.71 -27.63
C LEU A 315 21.45 -33.80 -27.58
N LEU A 316 21.60 -34.55 -28.66
CA LEU A 316 22.60 -35.61 -28.82
C LEU A 316 23.95 -35.01 -29.31
N PRO A 317 25.08 -35.72 -29.15
CA PRO A 317 26.39 -35.24 -29.60
C PRO A 317 26.46 -34.82 -31.09
N PRO A 318 25.83 -35.53 -32.05
CA PRO A 318 25.75 -35.09 -33.45
C PRO A 318 25.03 -33.75 -33.59
N GLY A 319 23.94 -33.56 -32.84
CA GLY A 319 23.18 -32.31 -32.84
C GLY A 319 23.95 -31.14 -32.25
N ARG A 320 24.67 -31.34 -31.15
CA ARG A 320 25.56 -30.29 -30.59
C ARG A 320 26.61 -29.84 -31.60
N THR A 321 27.15 -30.77 -32.38
CA THR A 321 28.14 -30.45 -33.43
C THR A 321 27.51 -29.69 -34.59
N ALA A 322 26.30 -30.06 -35.02
CA ALA A 322 25.56 -29.34 -36.05
C ALA A 322 25.19 -27.91 -35.61
N ILE A 323 24.76 -27.75 -34.36
CA ILE A 323 24.47 -26.46 -33.72
C ILE A 323 25.73 -25.59 -33.66
N ASP A 324 26.86 -26.17 -33.25
CA ASP A 324 28.13 -25.45 -33.17
C ASP A 324 28.61 -24.95 -34.54
N ARG A 325 28.30 -25.67 -35.64
CA ARG A 325 28.58 -25.21 -37.02
C ARG A 325 27.60 -24.13 -37.47
N ALA A 326 26.30 -24.31 -37.24
CA ALA A 326 25.27 -23.35 -37.64
C ALA A 326 25.42 -22.01 -36.92
N ALA A 327 25.92 -22.02 -35.67
CA ALA A 327 26.15 -20.83 -34.87
C ALA A 327 27.47 -20.08 -35.20
N GLN A 328 28.29 -20.57 -36.15
CA GLN A 328 29.55 -19.91 -36.50
C GLN A 328 29.29 -18.55 -37.16
N GLY A 329 29.97 -17.51 -36.68
CA GLY A 329 29.80 -16.14 -37.18
C GLY A 329 28.60 -15.38 -36.59
N MET A 330 27.74 -16.04 -35.81
CA MET A 330 26.62 -15.38 -35.14
C MET A 330 27.07 -14.63 -33.87
N THR A 331 26.46 -13.48 -33.63
CA THR A 331 26.77 -12.58 -32.49
C THR A 331 25.79 -12.77 -31.32
N GLY A 332 26.06 -12.14 -30.17
CA GLY A 332 25.12 -12.14 -29.05
C GLY A 332 25.00 -13.50 -28.33
N ILE A 333 23.76 -13.96 -28.08
CA ILE A 333 23.45 -15.16 -27.31
C ILE A 333 24.07 -16.44 -27.92
N TRP A 334 24.30 -16.43 -29.23
CA TRP A 334 24.89 -17.52 -30.00
C TRP A 334 26.35 -17.81 -29.66
N ARG A 335 27.09 -16.85 -29.07
CA ARG A 335 28.47 -17.07 -28.62
C ARG A 335 28.52 -17.98 -27.38
N PHE A 336 27.49 -17.94 -26.54
CA PHE A 336 27.44 -18.69 -25.29
C PHE A 336 26.82 -20.06 -25.53
N ARG A 337 27.66 -21.11 -25.51
CA ARG A 337 27.25 -22.50 -25.77
C ARG A 337 25.99 -22.92 -25.02
N LYS A 338 25.95 -22.70 -23.70
CA LYS A 338 24.78 -23.06 -22.86
C LYS A 338 23.50 -22.32 -23.28
N ALA A 339 23.61 -21.06 -23.67
CA ALA A 339 22.45 -20.24 -24.02
C ALA A 339 21.89 -20.62 -25.40
N ARG A 340 22.74 -20.85 -26.41
CA ARG A 340 22.30 -21.37 -27.72
C ARG A 340 21.71 -22.78 -27.63
N GLU A 341 22.30 -23.67 -26.83
CA GLU A 341 21.78 -25.02 -26.62
C GLU A 341 20.39 -24.99 -25.96
N GLU A 342 20.16 -24.15 -24.95
CA GLU A 342 18.84 -24.01 -24.33
C GLU A 342 17.82 -23.40 -25.31
N LEU A 343 18.19 -22.36 -26.06
CA LEU A 343 17.28 -21.72 -27.02
C LEU A 343 16.86 -22.71 -28.12
N LEU A 344 17.79 -23.51 -28.64
CA LEU A 344 17.50 -24.53 -29.65
C LEU A 344 16.70 -25.71 -29.09
N ARG A 345 16.92 -26.06 -27.82
CA ARG A 345 16.09 -27.04 -27.12
C ARG A 345 14.64 -26.58 -27.03
N GLN A 346 14.41 -25.30 -26.72
CA GLN A 346 13.07 -24.71 -26.70
C GLN A 346 12.48 -24.60 -28.12
N ALA A 347 13.28 -24.27 -29.13
CA ALA A 347 12.83 -24.19 -30.53
C ALA A 347 12.38 -25.57 -31.06
N LEU A 348 13.16 -26.63 -30.80
CA LEU A 348 12.77 -28.00 -31.13
C LEU A 348 11.52 -28.43 -30.37
N ALA A 349 11.39 -28.07 -29.09
CA ALA A 349 10.17 -28.32 -28.34
C ALA A 349 8.96 -27.61 -28.98
N ALA A 350 9.08 -26.32 -29.32
CA ALA A 350 8.03 -25.54 -29.98
C ALA A 350 7.60 -26.16 -31.31
N LEU A 351 8.54 -26.68 -32.10
CA LEU A 351 8.26 -27.31 -33.40
C LEU A 351 7.58 -28.67 -33.26
N HIS A 352 8.09 -29.55 -32.40
CA HIS A 352 7.72 -30.97 -32.39
C HIS A 352 6.79 -31.39 -31.25
N LEU A 353 6.80 -30.68 -30.12
CA LEU A 353 6.06 -31.07 -28.91
C LEU A 353 4.82 -30.19 -28.66
N TYR A 354 4.75 -29.01 -29.28
CA TYR A 354 3.62 -28.09 -29.17
C TYR A 354 2.89 -27.98 -30.51
N ALA A 355 1.59 -28.26 -30.49
CA ALA A 355 0.73 -28.28 -31.66
C ALA A 355 -0.48 -27.35 -31.47
N ARG A 356 -0.82 -26.64 -32.56
CA ARG A 356 -2.02 -25.82 -32.68
C ARG A 356 -3.28 -26.66 -32.48
N ASP A 357 -4.31 -26.05 -31.89
CA ASP A 357 -5.62 -26.64 -31.56
C ASP A 357 -5.57 -27.81 -30.56
N ARG A 358 -4.40 -28.05 -29.96
CA ARG A 358 -4.20 -29.00 -28.86
C ARG A 358 -3.59 -28.35 -27.63
N HIS A 359 -2.49 -27.61 -27.82
CA HIS A 359 -1.74 -26.99 -26.72
C HIS A 359 -1.90 -25.47 -26.68
N TYR A 360 -2.19 -24.86 -27.83
CA TYR A 360 -2.54 -23.44 -27.98
C TYR A 360 -3.54 -23.26 -29.10
N ILE A 361 -4.25 -22.13 -29.06
CA ILE A 361 -5.02 -21.59 -30.17
C ILE A 361 -4.46 -20.22 -30.56
N VAL A 362 -4.68 -19.85 -31.82
CA VAL A 362 -4.38 -18.51 -32.34
C VAL A 362 -5.71 -17.85 -32.71
N ALA A 363 -6.06 -16.79 -32.00
CA ALA A 363 -7.30 -16.03 -32.22
C ALA A 363 -7.00 -14.52 -32.19
N GLU A 364 -7.56 -13.76 -33.12
CA GLU A 364 -7.38 -12.30 -33.22
C GLU A 364 -5.90 -11.85 -33.26
N GLY A 365 -5.03 -12.65 -33.88
CA GLY A 365 -3.59 -12.36 -33.92
C GLY A 365 -2.85 -12.57 -32.59
N LYS A 366 -3.48 -13.22 -31.60
CA LYS A 366 -2.88 -13.55 -30.30
C LYS A 366 -2.84 -15.05 -30.07
N LEU A 367 -1.76 -15.50 -29.45
CA LEU A 367 -1.61 -16.88 -29.00
C LEU A 367 -2.20 -17.05 -27.60
N SER A 368 -3.03 -18.07 -27.39
CA SER A 368 -3.58 -18.43 -26.08
C SER A 368 -3.32 -19.89 -25.76
N ILE A 369 -2.84 -20.17 -24.55
CA ILE A 369 -2.58 -21.54 -24.07
C ILE A 369 -3.91 -22.27 -23.85
N VAL A 370 -3.98 -23.55 -24.16
CA VAL A 370 -5.14 -24.41 -23.85
C VAL A 370 -4.78 -25.33 -22.69
N ASP A 371 -5.63 -25.38 -21.66
CA ASP A 371 -5.55 -26.40 -20.63
C ASP A 371 -6.06 -27.73 -21.20
N GLU A 372 -5.18 -28.71 -21.32
CA GLU A 372 -5.49 -30.01 -21.93
C GLU A 372 -6.50 -30.85 -21.17
N PHE A 373 -6.66 -30.62 -19.86
CA PHE A 373 -7.62 -31.37 -19.06
C PHE A 373 -9.03 -30.80 -19.20
N THR A 374 -9.15 -29.50 -19.45
CA THR A 374 -10.44 -28.79 -19.44
C THR A 374 -10.85 -28.24 -20.80
N GLY A 375 -9.93 -28.21 -21.77
CA GLY A 375 -10.12 -27.58 -23.09
C GLY A 375 -10.27 -26.05 -23.03
N ARG A 376 -10.09 -25.44 -21.85
CA ARG A 376 -10.29 -24.00 -21.65
C ARG A 376 -9.06 -23.21 -22.06
N THR A 377 -9.30 -22.06 -22.67
CA THR A 377 -8.26 -21.11 -23.07
C THR A 377 -7.77 -20.31 -21.85
N MET A 378 -6.45 -20.18 -21.73
CA MET A 378 -5.75 -19.48 -20.65
C MET A 378 -5.02 -18.26 -21.22
N ALA A 379 -5.77 -17.23 -21.58
CA ALA A 379 -5.24 -16.03 -22.24
C ALA A 379 -4.19 -15.27 -21.40
N ASP A 380 -4.27 -15.36 -20.06
CA ASP A 380 -3.35 -14.66 -19.15
C ASP A 380 -2.09 -15.46 -18.80
N ARG A 381 -1.83 -16.59 -19.47
CA ARG A 381 -0.66 -17.43 -19.23
C ARG A 381 0.29 -17.43 -20.42
N SER A 382 1.57 -17.35 -20.11
CA SER A 382 2.66 -17.50 -21.08
C SER A 382 3.60 -18.63 -20.65
N TRP A 383 4.18 -19.34 -21.60
CA TRP A 383 5.24 -20.30 -21.32
C TRP A 383 6.55 -19.60 -20.98
N GLU A 384 7.34 -20.20 -20.07
CA GLU A 384 8.60 -19.64 -19.60
C GLU A 384 9.75 -19.82 -20.63
N ARG A 385 10.89 -19.16 -20.35
CA ARG A 385 12.17 -19.36 -21.06
C ARG A 385 12.15 -19.12 -22.58
N GLY A 386 11.26 -18.25 -23.06
CA GLY A 386 11.20 -17.91 -24.49
C GLY A 386 10.36 -18.85 -25.35
N LEU A 387 9.79 -19.92 -24.76
CA LEU A 387 8.97 -20.89 -25.50
C LEU A 387 7.71 -20.25 -26.08
N HIS A 388 7.09 -19.32 -25.36
CA HIS A 388 5.90 -18.61 -25.85
C HIS A 388 6.23 -17.79 -27.11
N GLN A 389 7.33 -17.02 -27.08
CA GLN A 389 7.81 -16.24 -28.22
C GLN A 389 8.18 -17.13 -29.42
N LEU A 390 8.79 -18.29 -29.17
CA LEU A 390 9.10 -19.26 -30.22
C LEU A 390 7.83 -19.79 -30.90
N ILE A 391 6.75 -20.03 -30.16
CA ILE A 391 5.48 -20.48 -30.76
C ILE A 391 4.78 -19.32 -31.49
N GLU A 392 4.81 -18.10 -30.95
CA GLU A 392 4.32 -16.91 -31.65
C GLU A 392 5.00 -16.74 -33.02
N ILE A 393 6.34 -16.80 -33.06
CA ILE A 393 7.12 -16.69 -34.30
C ILE A 393 6.87 -17.89 -35.23
N LYS A 394 6.75 -19.11 -34.68
CA LYS A 394 6.40 -20.31 -35.45
C LYS A 394 5.08 -20.13 -36.21
N GLU A 395 4.10 -19.47 -35.61
CA GLU A 395 2.78 -19.22 -36.20
C GLU A 395 2.70 -17.90 -36.99
N GLY A 396 3.81 -17.17 -37.13
CA GLY A 396 3.87 -15.91 -37.88
C GLY A 396 3.27 -14.70 -37.15
N LEU A 397 3.15 -14.77 -35.82
CA LEU A 397 2.70 -13.67 -34.96
C LEU A 397 3.86 -12.76 -34.56
N GLU A 398 3.56 -11.51 -34.21
CA GLU A 398 4.53 -10.60 -33.61
C GLU A 398 4.91 -11.10 -32.21
N ALA A 399 6.21 -11.29 -31.95
CA ALA A 399 6.69 -11.83 -30.70
C ALA A 399 6.38 -10.88 -29.53
N THR A 400 5.66 -11.38 -28.52
CA THR A 400 5.32 -10.61 -27.34
C THR A 400 6.59 -10.29 -26.55
N LYS A 401 6.75 -9.00 -26.20
CA LYS A 401 7.87 -8.52 -25.39
C LYS A 401 8.01 -9.32 -24.10
N ARG A 402 9.19 -9.88 -23.88
CA ARG A 402 9.50 -10.60 -22.65
C ARG A 402 9.69 -9.62 -21.49
N ARG A 403 8.89 -9.80 -20.44
CA ARG A 403 9.05 -9.09 -19.17
C ARG A 403 9.81 -9.98 -18.19
N ASP A 404 11.09 -9.69 -18.00
CA ASP A 404 11.91 -10.39 -17.01
C ASP A 404 11.83 -9.66 -15.68
N THR A 405 11.54 -10.37 -14.59
CA THR A 405 11.55 -9.80 -13.23
C THR A 405 12.99 -9.64 -12.77
N ILE A 406 13.46 -8.39 -12.64
CA ILE A 406 14.82 -8.06 -12.19
C ILE A 406 14.89 -8.08 -10.67
N ALA A 407 13.92 -7.41 -10.03
CA ALA A 407 13.87 -7.26 -8.59
C ALA A 407 12.44 -7.34 -8.10
N ARG A 408 12.27 -7.86 -6.89
CA ARG A 408 10.96 -7.95 -6.24
C ARG A 408 11.08 -7.87 -4.73
N ILE A 409 10.14 -7.20 -4.09
CA ILE A 409 10.02 -7.17 -2.63
C ILE A 409 8.55 -7.01 -2.21
N THR A 410 8.21 -7.48 -1.02
CA THR A 410 6.88 -7.28 -0.44
C THR A 410 6.90 -6.10 0.52
N TYR A 411 5.77 -5.40 0.69
CA TYR A 411 5.67 -4.31 1.68
C TYR A 411 6.03 -4.78 3.09
N GLN A 412 5.63 -6.01 3.45
CA GLN A 412 5.99 -6.59 4.75
C GLN A 412 7.50 -6.60 4.97
N ARG A 413 8.27 -7.09 3.99
CA ARG A 413 9.73 -7.18 4.10
C ARG A 413 10.38 -5.81 4.07
N PHE A 414 9.91 -4.92 3.18
CA PHE A 414 10.46 -3.57 3.07
C PHE A 414 10.30 -2.77 4.37
N PHE A 415 9.08 -2.63 4.89
CA PHE A 415 8.85 -1.76 6.05
C PHE A 415 9.48 -2.27 7.35
N ARG A 416 9.74 -3.58 7.45
CA ARG A 416 10.45 -4.17 8.61
C ARG A 416 11.93 -3.79 8.66
N ARG A 417 12.50 -3.28 7.56
CA ARG A 417 13.89 -2.79 7.50
C ARG A 417 14.06 -1.39 8.10
N TYR A 418 12.98 -0.68 8.42
CA TYR A 418 13.10 0.59 9.13
C TYR A 418 13.66 0.40 10.55
N LEU A 419 14.61 1.25 10.97
CA LEU A 419 15.13 1.25 12.34
C LEU A 419 14.00 1.48 13.35
N ARG A 420 13.06 2.36 12.99
CA ARG A 420 11.83 2.59 13.73
C ARG A 420 10.66 2.77 12.77
N LEU A 421 9.59 2.01 13.02
CA LEU A 421 8.35 2.06 12.26
C LEU A 421 7.22 2.49 13.18
N ALA A 422 6.38 3.39 12.71
CA ALA A 422 5.16 3.83 13.38
C ALA A 422 4.05 3.99 12.34
N GLY A 423 2.80 4.06 12.80
CA GLY A 423 1.70 4.33 11.88
C GLY A 423 0.44 4.82 12.55
N MET A 424 -0.45 5.36 11.75
CA MET A 424 -1.76 5.86 12.20
C MET A 424 -2.84 5.38 11.25
N THR A 425 -4.03 5.14 11.78
CA THR A 425 -5.18 4.67 10.99
C THR A 425 -6.48 4.99 11.70
N GLY A 426 -7.58 5.08 10.95
CA GLY A 426 -8.92 5.14 11.53
C GLY A 426 -9.36 3.82 12.13
N THR A 427 -8.72 2.72 11.73
CA THR A 427 -9.31 1.41 11.86
C THR A 427 -8.32 0.27 12.12
N GLY A 428 -7.50 0.40 13.18
CA GLY A 428 -6.43 -0.55 13.50
C GLY A 428 -6.84 -1.81 14.29
N ALA A 429 -7.90 -1.75 15.10
CA ALA A 429 -8.27 -2.81 16.04
C ALA A 429 -8.40 -4.22 15.43
N GLU A 430 -9.03 -4.32 14.25
CA GLU A 430 -9.31 -5.59 13.58
C GLU A 430 -8.03 -6.30 13.13
N VAL A 431 -6.99 -5.53 12.80
CA VAL A 431 -5.72 -6.00 12.23
C VAL A 431 -4.56 -5.93 13.21
N ALA A 432 -4.79 -5.45 14.44
CA ALA A 432 -3.77 -5.29 15.48
C ALA A 432 -2.92 -6.56 15.74
N PRO A 433 -3.49 -7.79 15.78
CA PRO A 433 -2.67 -9.00 15.95
C PRO A 433 -1.70 -9.25 14.80
N GLU A 434 -2.09 -8.93 13.56
CA GLU A 434 -1.25 -9.08 12.38
C GLU A 434 -0.16 -8.00 12.33
N LEU A 435 -0.53 -6.74 12.61
CA LEU A 435 0.41 -5.63 12.67
C LEU A 435 1.49 -5.85 13.72
N ARG A 436 1.13 -6.35 14.91
CA ARG A 436 2.10 -6.70 15.95
C ARG A 436 2.99 -7.86 15.54
N ALA A 437 2.42 -8.92 14.96
CA ALA A 437 3.17 -10.13 14.63
C ALA A 437 4.12 -9.98 13.43
N VAL A 438 3.78 -9.11 12.47
CA VAL A 438 4.59 -8.89 11.26
C VAL A 438 5.52 -7.69 11.44
N PHE A 439 5.00 -6.57 11.94
CA PHE A 439 5.71 -5.28 11.97
C PHE A 439 6.15 -4.84 13.37
N GLY A 440 5.79 -5.57 14.43
CA GLY A 440 6.09 -5.18 15.82
C GLY A 440 5.21 -4.04 16.35
N LEU A 441 4.29 -3.51 15.55
CA LEU A 441 3.46 -2.35 15.90
C LEU A 441 2.39 -2.71 16.93
N ALA A 442 2.44 -2.10 18.10
CA ALA A 442 1.38 -2.19 19.10
C ALA A 442 0.29 -1.15 18.81
N SER A 443 -0.95 -1.61 18.62
CA SER A 443 -2.10 -0.73 18.35
C SER A 443 -2.73 -0.21 19.63
N VAL A 444 -2.90 1.11 19.73
CA VAL A 444 -3.64 1.76 20.82
C VAL A 444 -4.71 2.65 20.22
N ARG A 445 -5.94 2.48 20.69
CA ARG A 445 -7.04 3.38 20.37
C ARG A 445 -6.91 4.66 21.16
N ILE A 446 -6.71 5.76 20.44
CA ILE A 446 -6.69 7.11 21.00
C ILE A 446 -8.14 7.59 21.14
N PRO A 447 -8.52 8.24 22.26
CA PRO A 447 -9.84 8.84 22.41
C PRO A 447 -10.11 9.89 21.32
N THR A 448 -11.38 10.12 20.99
CA THR A 448 -11.77 11.25 20.13
C THR A 448 -11.69 12.55 20.92
N ASN A 449 -11.37 13.67 20.26
CA ASN A 449 -11.34 14.98 20.90
C ASN A 449 -12.70 15.39 21.45
N ARG A 450 -13.76 15.07 20.69
CA ARG A 450 -15.16 15.29 21.08
C ARG A 450 -15.94 13.98 21.05
N PRO A 451 -16.98 13.80 21.88
CA PRO A 451 -17.83 12.61 21.83
C PRO A 451 -18.48 12.42 20.46
N LEU A 452 -18.60 11.16 20.03
CA LEU A 452 -19.19 10.82 18.74
C LEU A 452 -20.72 10.98 18.77
N ALA A 453 -21.28 11.89 17.98
CA ALA A 453 -22.74 12.12 17.87
C ALA A 453 -23.39 11.41 16.67
N ARG A 454 -22.70 10.44 16.06
CA ARG A 454 -23.19 9.69 14.88
C ARG A 454 -24.20 8.60 15.26
N ARG A 455 -25.32 8.55 14.53
CA ARG A 455 -26.38 7.53 14.69
C ARG A 455 -26.26 6.39 13.67
N ALA A 456 -26.42 5.16 14.13
CA ALA A 456 -26.55 3.99 13.25
C ALA A 456 -28.03 3.71 12.99
N LEU A 457 -28.51 3.83 11.74
CA LEU A 457 -29.91 3.57 11.42
C LEU A 457 -30.21 2.08 11.14
N GLY A 458 -29.17 1.25 11.10
CA GLY A 458 -29.28 -0.19 10.94
C GLY A 458 -28.88 -0.69 9.56
N GLU A 459 -29.15 -1.97 9.34
CA GLU A 459 -28.75 -2.72 8.15
C GLU A 459 -30.00 -3.37 7.55
N ARG A 460 -30.22 -3.15 6.26
CA ARG A 460 -31.29 -3.78 5.47
C ARG A 460 -30.64 -4.62 4.38
N VAL A 461 -31.04 -5.88 4.29
CA VAL A 461 -30.50 -6.84 3.33
C VAL A 461 -31.63 -7.28 2.41
N PHE A 462 -31.54 -6.85 1.15
CA PHE A 462 -32.50 -7.15 0.10
C PHE A 462 -32.20 -8.50 -0.52
N LEU A 463 -33.24 -9.16 -1.05
CA LEU A 463 -33.06 -10.42 -1.77
C LEU A 463 -32.41 -10.24 -3.14
N ASN A 464 -32.59 -9.08 -3.77
CA ASN A 464 -32.03 -8.79 -5.08
C ASN A 464 -31.58 -7.34 -5.23
N ASP A 465 -30.76 -7.13 -6.26
CA ASP A 465 -30.15 -5.84 -6.57
C ASP A 465 -31.14 -4.76 -6.98
N ALA A 466 -32.19 -5.11 -7.73
CA ALA A 466 -33.20 -4.15 -8.16
C ALA A 466 -33.93 -3.52 -6.95
N ALA A 467 -34.30 -4.34 -5.96
CA ALA A 467 -34.92 -3.88 -4.73
C ALA A 467 -33.98 -3.01 -3.89
N ARG A 468 -32.70 -3.41 -3.79
CA ARG A 468 -31.66 -2.62 -3.13
C ARG A 468 -31.55 -1.23 -3.77
N TRP A 469 -31.33 -1.17 -5.08
CA TRP A 469 -31.08 0.10 -5.76
C TRP A 469 -32.26 1.06 -5.68
N ALA A 470 -33.49 0.53 -5.81
CA ALA A 470 -34.70 1.31 -5.55
C ALA A 470 -34.68 1.90 -4.13
N ALA A 471 -34.36 1.09 -3.11
CA ALA A 471 -34.29 1.57 -1.73
C ALA A 471 -33.18 2.61 -1.49
N VAL A 472 -32.02 2.47 -2.14
CA VAL A 472 -30.93 3.47 -2.07
C VAL A 472 -31.38 4.80 -2.64
N VAL A 473 -32.00 4.80 -3.82
CA VAL A 473 -32.47 6.02 -4.48
C VAL A 473 -33.55 6.72 -3.64
N GLU A 474 -34.55 5.97 -3.15
CA GLU A 474 -35.59 6.53 -2.27
C GLU A 474 -34.99 7.13 -0.99
N ARG A 475 -33.97 6.48 -0.41
CA ARG A 475 -33.26 7.01 0.77
C ARG A 475 -32.55 8.32 0.47
N VAL A 476 -31.83 8.40 -0.66
CA VAL A 476 -31.13 9.63 -1.08
C VAL A 476 -32.13 10.77 -1.25
N ILE A 477 -33.27 10.53 -1.91
CA ILE A 477 -34.33 11.53 -2.10
C ILE A 477 -34.89 11.98 -0.75
N ALA A 478 -35.17 11.06 0.17
CA ALA A 478 -35.70 11.38 1.49
C ALA A 478 -34.72 12.25 2.32
N MET A 479 -33.42 11.94 2.28
CA MET A 479 -32.40 12.71 3.01
C MET A 479 -32.20 14.10 2.40
N ARG A 480 -32.21 14.19 1.07
CA ARG A 480 -32.16 15.47 0.36
C ARG A 480 -33.37 16.34 0.69
N ALA A 481 -34.58 15.77 0.71
CA ALA A 481 -35.81 16.47 1.09
C ALA A 481 -35.77 16.98 2.54
N ALA A 482 -35.06 16.28 3.43
CA ALA A 482 -34.80 16.71 4.79
C ALA A 482 -33.67 17.76 4.92
N GLY A 483 -33.12 18.28 3.81
CA GLY A 483 -32.06 19.29 3.79
C GLY A 483 -30.65 18.73 4.09
N ARG A 484 -30.49 17.40 4.16
CA ARG A 484 -29.22 16.76 4.52
C ARG A 484 -28.35 16.48 3.30
N ALA A 485 -27.05 16.46 3.52
CA ALA A 485 -26.09 15.96 2.54
C ALA A 485 -25.99 14.42 2.60
N THR A 486 -25.80 13.77 1.46
CA THR A 486 -25.72 12.30 1.37
C THR A 486 -24.46 11.84 0.65
N LEU A 487 -23.75 10.88 1.25
CA LEU A 487 -22.61 10.18 0.65
C LEU A 487 -22.95 8.70 0.49
N VAL A 488 -22.95 8.21 -0.75
CA VAL A 488 -23.17 6.78 -1.05
C VAL A 488 -21.84 6.14 -1.43
N GLY A 489 -21.43 5.13 -0.67
CA GLY A 489 -20.24 4.34 -0.96
C GLY A 489 -20.59 3.05 -1.69
N THR A 490 -19.99 2.85 -2.86
CA THR A 490 -20.11 1.63 -3.68
C THR A 490 -18.79 0.86 -3.71
N ARG A 491 -18.84 -0.44 -4.02
CA ARG A 491 -17.65 -1.29 -4.09
C ARG A 491 -16.93 -1.17 -5.44
N SER A 492 -17.67 -1.05 -6.53
CA SER A 492 -17.14 -1.02 -7.91
C SER A 492 -17.55 0.24 -8.68
N VAL A 493 -16.83 0.50 -9.77
CA VAL A 493 -17.14 1.57 -10.73
C VAL A 493 -18.46 1.29 -11.46
N GLU A 494 -18.73 0.03 -11.80
CA GLU A 494 -19.99 -0.38 -12.41
C GLU A 494 -21.20 -0.09 -11.50
N ALA A 495 -21.07 -0.38 -10.19
CA ALA A 495 -22.11 -0.08 -9.22
C ALA A 495 -22.33 1.43 -9.03
N SER A 496 -21.27 2.25 -9.07
CA SER A 496 -21.40 3.70 -8.97
C SER A 496 -22.05 4.31 -10.22
N GLU A 497 -21.70 3.82 -11.42
CA GLU A 497 -22.31 4.24 -12.69
C GLU A 497 -23.78 3.80 -12.81
N THR A 498 -24.10 2.60 -12.32
CA THR A 498 -25.49 2.11 -12.23
C THR A 498 -26.33 3.02 -11.34
N LEU A 499 -25.86 3.30 -10.12
CA LEU A 499 -26.55 4.20 -9.19
C LEU A 499 -26.66 5.62 -9.76
N SER A 500 -25.61 6.12 -10.40
CA SER A 500 -25.60 7.43 -11.06
C SER A 500 -26.69 7.56 -12.12
N SER A 501 -26.87 6.52 -12.94
CA SER A 501 -27.92 6.44 -13.96
C SER A 501 -29.31 6.45 -13.33
N LEU A 502 -29.51 5.70 -12.25
CA LEU A 502 -30.79 5.64 -11.54
C LEU A 502 -31.16 6.97 -10.84
N LEU A 503 -30.16 7.66 -10.26
CA LEU A 503 -30.35 8.98 -9.67
C LEU A 503 -30.71 10.03 -10.75
N SER A 504 -30.02 9.99 -11.89
CA SER A 504 -30.30 10.87 -13.04
C SER A 504 -31.72 10.65 -13.59
N ALA A 505 -32.15 9.40 -13.70
CA ALA A 505 -33.51 9.06 -14.15
C ALA A 505 -34.61 9.59 -13.20
N ARG A 506 -34.29 9.83 -11.93
CA ARG A 506 -35.18 10.47 -10.94
C ARG A 506 -34.96 11.98 -10.80
N GLY A 507 -34.14 12.60 -11.65
CA GLY A 507 -33.87 14.05 -11.61
C GLY A 507 -33.01 14.49 -10.40
N VAL A 508 -32.23 13.58 -9.81
CA VAL A 508 -31.36 13.89 -8.68
C VAL A 508 -29.97 14.25 -9.17
N GLU A 509 -29.62 15.53 -9.07
CA GLU A 509 -28.25 16.00 -9.28
C GLU A 509 -27.31 15.38 -8.23
N HIS A 510 -26.19 14.83 -8.69
CA HIS A 510 -25.21 14.18 -7.84
C HIS A 510 -23.81 14.28 -8.45
N ALA A 511 -22.79 14.13 -7.62
CA ALA A 511 -21.40 14.01 -8.06
C ALA A 511 -20.95 12.54 -8.03
N LEU A 512 -20.27 12.09 -9.08
CA LEU A 512 -19.72 10.74 -9.21
C LEU A 512 -18.19 10.76 -9.07
N LEU A 513 -17.64 9.86 -8.25
CA LEU A 513 -16.21 9.75 -7.99
C LEU A 513 -15.75 8.31 -8.19
N ASN A 514 -14.84 8.10 -9.15
CA ASN A 514 -14.43 6.78 -9.63
C ASN A 514 -12.95 6.44 -9.32
N ALA A 515 -12.28 7.18 -8.44
CA ALA A 515 -10.87 6.98 -8.06
C ALA A 515 -9.87 7.07 -9.24
N ARG A 516 -10.17 7.90 -10.24
CA ARG A 516 -9.30 8.14 -11.41
C ARG A 516 -8.48 9.43 -11.30
N GLN A 517 -8.98 10.46 -10.62
CA GLN A 517 -8.36 11.80 -10.55
C GLN A 517 -8.30 12.35 -9.13
N ASN A 518 -7.16 12.23 -8.44
CA ASN A 518 -7.09 12.47 -6.99
C ASN A 518 -7.36 13.92 -6.55
N ALA A 519 -6.93 14.94 -7.31
CA ALA A 519 -7.05 16.35 -6.88
C ALA A 519 -8.46 16.91 -7.09
N GLU A 520 -9.05 16.69 -8.28
CA GLU A 520 -10.41 17.10 -8.60
C GLU A 520 -11.43 16.36 -7.72
N GLU A 521 -11.26 15.05 -7.52
CA GLU A 521 -12.09 14.27 -6.61
C GLU A 521 -12.02 14.78 -5.16
N ALA A 522 -10.83 15.20 -4.70
CA ALA A 522 -10.68 15.79 -3.38
C ALA A 522 -11.45 17.11 -3.27
N ALA A 523 -11.43 17.96 -4.29
CA ALA A 523 -12.21 19.20 -4.31
C ALA A 523 -13.73 18.92 -4.26
N ILE A 524 -14.20 17.91 -5.01
CA ILE A 524 -15.61 17.51 -5.02
C ILE A 524 -16.02 16.92 -3.67
N ILE A 525 -15.20 16.06 -3.06
CA ILE A 525 -15.49 15.48 -1.73
C ILE A 525 -15.51 16.54 -0.64
N ALA A 526 -14.63 17.54 -0.69
CA ALA A 526 -14.63 18.62 0.30
C ALA A 526 -15.97 19.38 0.32
N GLN A 527 -16.68 19.43 -0.82
CA GLN A 527 -18.00 20.03 -0.97
C GLN A 527 -19.17 19.08 -0.66
N ALA A 528 -18.90 17.81 -0.32
CA ALA A 528 -19.95 16.82 -0.05
C ALA A 528 -20.78 17.11 1.21
N GLY A 529 -20.35 18.07 2.05
CA GLY A 529 -21.08 18.50 3.25
C GLY A 529 -22.02 19.69 3.04
N GLN A 530 -22.25 20.11 1.80
CA GLN A 530 -23.13 21.23 1.45
C GLN A 530 -24.61 20.83 1.39
N PRO A 531 -25.56 21.77 1.61
CA PRO A 531 -26.99 21.47 1.64
C PRO A 531 -27.50 20.77 0.37
N GLY A 532 -28.24 19.67 0.56
CA GLY A 532 -28.83 18.90 -0.54
C GLY A 532 -27.84 18.21 -1.49
N ARG A 533 -26.53 18.24 -1.19
CA ARG A 533 -25.50 17.61 -2.02
C ARG A 533 -25.59 16.09 -1.92
N VAL A 534 -25.54 15.42 -3.07
CA VAL A 534 -25.45 13.97 -3.17
C VAL A 534 -24.13 13.61 -3.83
N THR A 535 -23.35 12.76 -3.18
CA THR A 535 -22.06 12.30 -3.68
C THR A 535 -22.05 10.77 -3.71
N VAL A 536 -21.75 10.19 -4.87
CA VAL A 536 -21.53 8.75 -5.06
C VAL A 536 -20.03 8.53 -5.21
N ALA A 537 -19.47 7.68 -4.37
CA ALA A 537 -18.04 7.42 -4.31
C ALA A 537 -17.75 5.92 -4.37
N THR A 538 -16.90 5.51 -5.31
CA THR A 538 -16.31 4.18 -5.28
C THR A 538 -15.35 4.07 -4.09
N ASN A 539 -15.07 2.83 -3.66
CA ASN A 539 -14.11 2.58 -2.60
C ASN A 539 -12.78 3.31 -2.89
N MET A 540 -12.20 3.91 -1.83
CA MET A 540 -11.00 4.77 -1.86
C MET A 540 -11.14 6.20 -2.41
N ALA A 541 -12.22 6.57 -3.12
CA ALA A 541 -12.35 7.92 -3.66
C ALA A 541 -12.36 8.99 -2.55
N GLY A 542 -11.58 10.06 -2.75
CA GLY A 542 -11.34 11.15 -1.79
C GLY A 542 -10.99 10.71 -0.36
N ARG A 543 -10.20 9.62 -0.24
CA ARG A 543 -9.50 9.29 1.00
C ARG A 543 -8.57 10.39 1.46
N GLY A 544 -8.51 10.61 2.77
CA GLY A 544 -7.68 11.65 3.37
C GLY A 544 -8.27 13.07 3.25
N THR A 545 -9.39 13.26 2.55
CA THR A 545 -10.08 14.55 2.47
C THR A 545 -11.14 14.70 3.57
N ASP A 546 -11.19 15.90 4.17
CA ASP A 546 -12.19 16.24 5.17
C ASP A 546 -13.52 16.69 4.54
N ILE A 547 -14.65 16.33 5.16
CA ILE A 547 -15.99 16.74 4.70
C ILE A 547 -16.55 17.69 5.76
N LEU A 548 -16.39 18.99 5.51
CA LEU A 548 -16.89 20.03 6.42
C LEU A 548 -18.39 20.24 6.19
N LEU A 549 -19.17 20.24 7.27
CA LEU A 549 -20.61 20.46 7.18
C LEU A 549 -20.93 21.95 7.21
N ALA A 550 -21.77 22.39 6.27
CA ALA A 550 -22.45 23.67 6.32
C ALA A 550 -23.36 23.76 7.57
N ALA A 551 -23.66 24.97 8.03
CA ALA A 551 -24.44 25.18 9.25
C ALA A 551 -25.84 24.56 9.14
N GLU A 552 -26.49 24.75 7.99
CA GLU A 552 -27.82 24.24 7.68
C GLU A 552 -27.83 22.70 7.67
N VAL A 553 -26.78 22.07 7.11
CA VAL A 553 -26.65 20.60 7.10
C VAL A 553 -26.44 20.08 8.51
N ARG A 554 -25.65 20.77 9.34
CA ARG A 554 -25.43 20.41 10.75
C ARG A 554 -26.75 20.42 11.52
N GLU A 555 -27.57 21.45 11.34
CA GLU A 555 -28.90 21.58 11.97
C GLU A 555 -29.88 20.52 11.47
N ALA A 556 -29.84 20.18 10.17
CA ALA A 556 -30.67 19.13 9.58
C ALA A 556 -30.28 17.69 9.99
N GLY A 557 -29.27 17.51 10.85
CA GLY A 557 -28.82 16.20 11.35
C GLY A 557 -27.54 15.67 10.70
N GLY A 558 -26.83 16.51 9.95
CA GLY A 558 -25.51 16.26 9.39
C GLY A 558 -25.49 15.30 8.20
N LEU A 559 -24.27 14.90 7.79
CA LEU A 559 -24.04 13.98 6.68
C LEU A 559 -24.69 12.61 6.94
N HIS A 560 -25.43 12.13 5.93
CA HIS A 560 -25.94 10.78 5.89
C HIS A 560 -25.07 9.91 4.98
N VAL A 561 -24.58 8.78 5.48
CA VAL A 561 -23.71 7.86 4.74
C VAL A 561 -24.46 6.55 4.45
N ILE A 562 -24.52 6.17 3.18
CA ILE A 562 -25.13 4.91 2.74
C ILE A 562 -24.03 3.98 2.25
N LEU A 563 -23.96 2.77 2.80
CA LEU A 563 -23.17 1.68 2.25
C LEU A 563 -24.08 0.82 1.37
N SER A 564 -23.83 0.77 0.06
CA SER A 564 -24.65 -0.02 -0.89
C SER A 564 -24.25 -1.50 -0.97
N GLU A 565 -23.03 -1.83 -0.55
CA GLU A 565 -22.47 -3.18 -0.62
C GLU A 565 -21.51 -3.40 0.55
N PHE A 566 -21.52 -4.58 1.16
CA PHE A 566 -20.52 -4.89 2.17
C PHE A 566 -19.17 -5.22 1.54
N HIS A 567 -18.11 -4.70 2.16
CA HIS A 567 -16.75 -5.05 1.76
C HIS A 567 -16.31 -6.36 2.40
N GLU A 568 -15.30 -6.99 1.81
CA GLU A 568 -14.65 -8.19 2.35
C GLU A 568 -14.06 -8.00 3.75
N SER A 569 -13.70 -6.76 4.10
CA SER A 569 -13.25 -6.39 5.44
C SER A 569 -14.17 -5.38 6.09
N ARG A 570 -14.56 -5.66 7.34
CA ARG A 570 -15.36 -4.75 8.19
C ARG A 570 -14.71 -3.39 8.37
N ARG A 571 -13.40 -3.36 8.26
CA ARG A 571 -12.56 -2.19 8.37
C ARG A 571 -12.93 -1.12 7.34
N ILE A 572 -13.10 -1.54 6.09
CA ILE A 572 -13.41 -0.65 4.96
C ILE A 572 -14.82 -0.08 5.14
N ASP A 573 -15.80 -0.90 5.54
CA ASP A 573 -17.13 -0.43 5.90
C ASP A 573 -17.06 0.65 7.00
N ARG A 574 -16.26 0.41 8.05
CA ARG A 574 -16.11 1.35 9.17
C ARG A 574 -15.44 2.66 8.75
N GLN A 575 -14.50 2.63 7.81
CA GLN A 575 -13.91 3.84 7.24
C GLN A 575 -14.95 4.69 6.52
N LEU A 576 -15.87 4.06 5.78
CA LEU A 576 -16.97 4.77 5.14
C LEU A 576 -17.90 5.40 6.18
N TYR A 577 -18.32 4.66 7.21
CA TYR A 577 -19.14 5.21 8.30
C TYR A 577 -18.44 6.39 9.01
N GLY A 578 -17.11 6.31 9.12
CA GLY A 578 -16.20 7.34 9.64
C GLY A 578 -16.19 8.67 8.85
N ARG A 579 -16.84 8.74 7.69
CA ARG A 579 -17.03 9.98 6.93
C ARG A 579 -18.03 10.93 7.58
N ALA A 580 -19.00 10.39 8.34
CA ALA A 580 -19.96 11.19 9.11
C ALA A 580 -19.57 11.30 10.60
N GLY A 581 -20.03 12.38 11.24
CA GLY A 581 -19.92 12.62 12.68
C GLY A 581 -18.53 12.93 13.20
N ARG A 582 -17.74 13.69 12.43
CA ARG A 582 -16.37 14.08 12.79
C ARG A 582 -16.37 15.21 13.81
N GLN A 583 -15.42 15.21 14.76
CA GLN A 583 -15.31 16.26 15.79
C GLN A 583 -16.63 16.57 16.52
N GLY A 584 -17.45 15.54 16.75
CA GLY A 584 -18.74 15.68 17.44
C GLY A 584 -19.88 16.22 16.57
N ASP A 585 -19.68 16.41 15.27
CA ASP A 585 -20.76 16.75 14.35
C ASP A 585 -21.87 15.68 14.39
N PRO A 586 -23.14 16.07 14.18
CA PRO A 586 -24.21 15.13 13.96
C PRO A 586 -24.00 14.39 12.64
N GLY A 587 -24.57 13.21 12.53
CA GLY A 587 -24.53 12.43 11.31
C GLY A 587 -25.19 11.08 11.50
N SER A 588 -25.39 10.38 10.40
CA SER A 588 -25.92 9.03 10.45
C SER A 588 -25.36 8.14 9.37
N TYR A 589 -25.42 6.84 9.56
CA TYR A 589 -25.10 5.87 8.52
C TYR A 589 -26.11 4.73 8.50
N GLU A 590 -26.27 4.14 7.32
CA GLU A 590 -27.05 2.93 7.11
C GLU A 590 -26.42 2.04 6.04
N SER A 591 -26.75 0.75 6.08
CA SER A 591 -26.33 -0.21 5.06
C SER A 591 -27.55 -0.74 4.34
N LEU A 592 -27.56 -0.60 3.02
CA LEU A 592 -28.61 -1.06 2.12
C LEU A 592 -27.94 -1.99 1.11
N VAL A 593 -27.94 -3.30 1.41
CA VAL A 593 -27.12 -4.28 0.67
C VAL A 593 -27.99 -5.40 0.08
N SER A 594 -27.43 -6.19 -0.83
CA SER A 594 -28.17 -7.27 -1.51
C SER A 594 -27.57 -8.63 -1.20
N LEU A 595 -28.39 -9.69 -1.18
CA LEU A 595 -27.88 -11.06 -1.13
C LEU A 595 -27.14 -11.46 -2.42
N ASP A 596 -27.41 -10.76 -3.52
CA ASP A 596 -26.71 -10.92 -4.80
C ASP A 596 -25.28 -10.36 -4.77
N ASP A 597 -24.87 -9.68 -3.67
CA ASP A 597 -23.53 -9.13 -3.54
C ASP A 597 -22.44 -10.23 -3.59
N ASP A 598 -21.36 -9.97 -4.31
CA ASP A 598 -20.17 -10.85 -4.46
C ASP A 598 -19.69 -11.46 -3.14
N LEU A 599 -19.74 -10.67 -2.06
CA LEU A 599 -19.29 -11.08 -0.74
C LEU A 599 -20.00 -12.34 -0.25
N PHE A 600 -21.33 -12.38 -0.42
CA PHE A 600 -22.15 -13.49 0.06
C PHE A 600 -21.96 -14.73 -0.81
N HIS A 601 -21.87 -14.56 -2.13
CA HIS A 601 -21.62 -15.66 -3.05
C HIS A 601 -20.23 -16.27 -2.88
N SER A 602 -19.20 -15.44 -2.73
CA SER A 602 -17.81 -15.91 -2.67
C SER A 602 -17.44 -16.54 -1.32
N TYR A 603 -18.02 -16.04 -0.23
CA TYR A 603 -17.55 -16.39 1.12
C TYR A 603 -18.59 -17.04 2.02
N ALA A 604 -19.86 -17.07 1.60
CA ALA A 604 -20.96 -17.68 2.35
C ALA A 604 -21.96 -18.44 1.46
N ALA A 605 -21.54 -18.93 0.29
CA ALA A 605 -22.39 -19.54 -0.75
C ALA A 605 -23.52 -20.44 -0.22
N THR A 606 -23.21 -21.40 0.65
CA THR A 606 -24.21 -22.34 1.22
C THR A 606 -25.27 -21.62 2.06
N ALA A 607 -24.85 -20.66 2.88
CA ALA A 607 -25.76 -19.90 3.73
C ALA A 607 -26.61 -18.92 2.91
N THR A 608 -26.02 -18.32 1.88
CA THR A 608 -26.70 -17.45 0.91
C THR A 608 -27.76 -18.23 0.13
N ALA A 609 -27.42 -19.41 -0.42
CA ALA A 609 -28.37 -20.27 -1.12
C ALA A 609 -29.52 -20.72 -0.22
N TRP A 610 -29.24 -21.07 1.04
CA TRP A 610 -30.27 -21.37 2.03
C TRP A 610 -31.19 -20.17 2.29
N ALA A 611 -30.63 -18.95 2.40
CA ALA A 611 -31.40 -17.74 2.63
C ALA A 611 -32.31 -17.41 1.44
N HIS A 612 -31.82 -17.48 0.20
CA HIS A 612 -32.66 -17.30 -0.99
C HIS A 612 -33.82 -18.29 -1.02
N ARG A 613 -33.56 -19.58 -0.72
CA ARG A 613 -34.62 -20.60 -0.68
C ARG A 613 -35.63 -20.35 0.45
N ARG A 614 -35.16 -19.97 1.63
CA ARG A 614 -35.99 -19.79 2.83
C ARG A 614 -36.88 -18.56 2.78
N TYR A 615 -36.41 -17.50 2.14
CA TYR A 615 -37.09 -16.21 2.06
C TYR A 615 -37.59 -15.89 0.64
N ALA A 616 -37.70 -16.90 -0.22
CA ALA A 616 -38.24 -16.74 -1.57
C ALA A 616 -39.58 -15.99 -1.54
N GLY A 617 -39.68 -14.91 -2.33
CA GLY A 617 -40.85 -14.03 -2.39
C GLY A 617 -40.86 -12.85 -1.41
N ALA A 618 -39.92 -12.77 -0.47
CA ALA A 618 -39.71 -11.58 0.34
C ALA A 618 -38.89 -10.52 -0.43
N ILE A 619 -39.01 -9.24 -0.03
CA ILE A 619 -38.16 -8.15 -0.54
C ILE A 619 -36.87 -8.06 0.28
N GLU A 620 -36.98 -8.22 1.60
CA GLU A 620 -35.88 -8.13 2.57
C GLU A 620 -35.85 -9.38 3.45
N ILE A 621 -34.64 -9.75 3.90
CA ILE A 621 -34.48 -10.78 4.93
C ILE A 621 -34.51 -10.16 6.34
N PRO A 622 -34.88 -10.94 7.37
CA PRO A 622 -34.89 -10.45 8.74
C PRO A 622 -33.51 -9.90 9.18
N PRO A 623 -33.43 -8.79 9.95
CA PRO A 623 -32.16 -8.17 10.33
C PRO A 623 -31.19 -9.10 11.08
N TRP A 624 -31.71 -10.04 11.88
CA TRP A 624 -30.86 -11.03 12.56
C TRP A 624 -30.19 -12.00 11.58
N ALA A 625 -30.89 -12.41 10.51
CA ALA A 625 -30.36 -13.29 9.49
C ALA A 625 -29.33 -12.55 8.64
N GLY A 626 -29.59 -11.30 8.27
CA GLY A 626 -28.65 -10.43 7.57
C GLY A 626 -27.34 -10.23 8.35
N ARG A 627 -27.43 -9.93 9.66
CA ARG A 627 -26.25 -9.79 10.53
C ARG A 627 -25.44 -11.09 10.65
N LEU A 628 -26.11 -12.24 10.73
CA LEU A 628 -25.44 -13.54 10.77
C LEU A 628 -24.70 -13.85 9.45
N LEU A 629 -25.37 -13.65 8.31
CA LEU A 629 -24.77 -13.86 6.98
C LEU A 629 -23.57 -12.94 6.77
N ARG A 630 -23.71 -11.66 7.10
CA ARG A 630 -22.60 -10.69 7.07
C ARG A 630 -21.44 -11.16 7.94
N TRP A 631 -21.72 -11.58 9.17
CA TRP A 631 -20.70 -12.05 10.09
C TRP A 631 -19.95 -13.26 9.52
N LEU A 632 -20.66 -14.25 8.98
CA LEU A 632 -20.08 -15.43 8.35
C LEU A 632 -19.20 -15.07 7.15
N ALA A 633 -19.74 -14.28 6.21
CA ALA A 633 -19.07 -13.92 4.96
C ALA A 633 -17.80 -13.11 5.22
N GLN A 634 -17.88 -12.00 5.96
CA GLN A 634 -16.71 -11.15 6.24
C GLN A 634 -15.67 -11.89 7.10
N SER A 635 -16.09 -12.69 8.09
CA SER A 635 -15.14 -13.46 8.89
C SER A 635 -14.41 -14.51 8.04
N SER A 636 -15.08 -15.09 7.05
CA SER A 636 -14.50 -16.05 6.12
C SER A 636 -13.51 -15.37 5.18
N ALA A 637 -13.90 -14.23 4.57
CA ALA A 637 -13.05 -13.43 3.71
C ALA A 637 -11.77 -12.94 4.42
N GLU A 638 -11.89 -12.34 5.61
CA GLU A 638 -10.75 -11.87 6.40
C GLU A 638 -9.77 -13.00 6.74
N ARG A 639 -10.28 -14.20 7.09
CA ARG A 639 -9.45 -15.39 7.34
C ARG A 639 -8.71 -15.86 6.09
N ILE A 640 -9.37 -15.88 4.94
CA ILE A 640 -8.74 -16.28 3.66
C ILE A 640 -7.65 -15.27 3.29
N HIS A 641 -7.93 -13.98 3.36
CA HIS A 641 -6.96 -12.93 3.05
C HIS A 641 -5.73 -12.94 3.95
N ALA A 642 -5.92 -13.16 5.26
CA ALA A 642 -4.82 -13.33 6.20
C ALA A 642 -3.93 -14.54 5.84
N ARG A 643 -4.52 -15.65 5.37
CA ARG A 643 -3.75 -16.82 4.89
C ARG A 643 -2.99 -16.53 3.61
N ILE A 644 -3.59 -15.81 2.66
CA ILE A 644 -2.93 -15.41 1.41
C ILE A 644 -1.69 -14.57 1.74
N ARG A 645 -1.83 -13.53 2.56
CA ARG A 645 -0.68 -12.68 2.97
C ARG A 645 0.40 -13.49 3.67
N ALA A 646 0.03 -14.40 4.58
CA ALA A 646 0.99 -15.27 5.24
C ALA A 646 1.75 -16.18 4.27
N ARG A 647 1.08 -16.68 3.22
CA ARG A 647 1.71 -17.48 2.15
C ARG A 647 2.63 -16.62 1.27
N THR A 648 2.20 -15.43 0.87
CA THR A 648 3.01 -14.48 0.09
C THR A 648 4.31 -14.14 0.82
N LEU A 649 4.21 -13.86 2.13
CA LEU A 649 5.37 -13.60 2.98
C LEU A 649 6.33 -14.80 3.03
N LYS A 650 5.79 -16.01 3.31
CA LYS A 650 6.59 -17.25 3.36
C LYS A 650 7.27 -17.58 2.03
N SER A 651 6.57 -17.39 0.91
CA SER A 651 7.14 -17.59 -0.43
C SER A 651 8.25 -16.57 -0.72
N GLY A 652 8.05 -15.31 -0.31
CA GLY A 652 9.08 -14.27 -0.38
C GLY A 652 10.35 -14.64 0.40
N GLU A 653 10.22 -15.22 1.59
CA GLU A 653 11.34 -15.71 2.40
C GLU A 653 12.09 -16.87 1.73
N GLN A 654 11.36 -17.86 1.21
CA GLN A 654 11.95 -19.04 0.56
C GLN A 654 12.81 -18.63 -0.64
N ILE A 655 12.30 -17.70 -1.46
CA ILE A 655 13.02 -17.23 -2.64
C ILE A 655 14.26 -16.41 -2.24
N ASN A 656 14.20 -15.66 -1.14
CA ASN A 656 15.39 -14.96 -0.64
C ASN A 656 16.46 -15.94 -0.14
N ARG A 657 16.05 -16.98 0.58
CA ARG A 657 16.99 -18.02 1.05
C ARG A 657 17.62 -18.77 -0.12
N SER A 658 16.87 -19.10 -1.16
CA SER A 658 17.44 -19.75 -2.35
C SER A 658 18.42 -18.85 -3.08
N LEU A 659 18.15 -17.54 -3.17
CA LEU A 659 19.06 -16.56 -3.77
C LEU A 659 20.33 -16.33 -2.91
N ALA A 660 20.22 -16.38 -1.58
CA ALA A 660 21.37 -16.26 -0.68
C ALA A 660 22.34 -17.45 -0.80
N PHE A 661 21.85 -18.63 -1.19
CA PHE A 661 22.67 -19.83 -1.42
C PHE A 661 23.42 -19.83 -2.76
N SER A 662 22.96 -19.07 -3.77
CA SER A 662 23.59 -18.99 -5.10
C SER A 662 24.77 -18.01 -5.20
N GLY A 663 25.28 -17.51 -4.08
CA GLY A 663 26.22 -16.39 -4.04
C GLY A 663 25.46 -15.07 -3.90
N ARG A 664 25.92 -14.22 -2.98
CA ARG A 664 25.25 -12.97 -2.61
C ARG A 664 25.03 -12.08 -3.83
N GLY A 665 23.78 -11.85 -4.19
CA GLY A 665 23.33 -10.66 -4.90
C GLY A 665 22.76 -9.65 -3.90
N GLU A 666 23.50 -9.38 -2.82
CA GLU A 666 23.30 -8.21 -1.95
C GLU A 666 24.52 -7.31 -2.07
#